data_AF-A0A395MWJ2-F1
#
_entry.id   AF-A0A395MWJ2-F1
#
_cell.length_a   1.000
_cell.length_b   1.000
_cell.length_c   1.000
_cell.angle_alpha   90.00
_cell.angle_beta   90.00
_cell.angle_gamma   90.00
#
_symmetry.space_group_name_H-M   'P 1'
#
loop_
_entity.id
_entity.type
_entity.pdbx_description
1 polymer ?
#
loop_
_entity_poly.entity_id
_entity_poly.type
_entity_poly.pdbx_seq_one_letter_code
_entity_poly.pdbx_strand_id
1 'polypeptide(L)'
;MAISSGFALLLAASAALQPVAASPTIDDALVAISNSDFTPQSVSKRGTPQAPDGYVPGKVDCPSTRPTIRNGSSISSMERDWIPKRRNETISPIRDLLKRIAIPDFDSEAYLKDVETNATALPNIGLAVSGGGYRAMLCGAGALAAWDIRSDGSDKEGNLGGLLQSATYLSGLSGGGWLVGSLMMNNFTSVQESVQYPGLWQLEKSILEGPERYSLIQYYNTIFDAVSDKKDAGYERSLTDYWGRMLSYQLINATDGGPSYTWSSIADDPDFSEGKAPMPLIVADGRAPNEKIIALNATNFEFTPWELGSYDPVLEGFVPLKYVGSEFDKGKLPKDKSCIAGFDNAGFVMGTSSSLFNQIVLYLNEENSNYVPDGVPNIAIEAVSAVFNAIGSENNDIADWTPNPFYGWNPEENLSAKSERLTLVDGGEDLQNIPYYPHLRKDREVDVVFSFDSSADTEFAWPDGASPIATYERSLTDISKGSSFPAVPGKNTFQNLGLNSRPTFFGCNATNMTEPSPLIVYIPNYPYVYSSNISTFQMSINSSELSAIIENGYAVATQLNGTRDKNWPYCVGCAMLSRSFDRTNTTVPDKCQECFTNYCWNGTIDDSDPGVYDPEFIGDVIALESSATKMASSAFVALAAVAGFILTV
;
A
#
# COMPACT_ATOMS: atom_id res chain seq x y z
N MET A 1 38.29 -73.00 -10.39
CA MET A 1 37.34 -73.83 -11.15
C MET A 1 36.00 -73.10 -11.07
N ALA A 2 35.66 -72.16 -11.96
CA ALA A 2 35.38 -72.28 -13.40
C ALA A 2 34.05 -73.01 -13.69
N ILE A 3 33.11 -72.26 -14.30
CA ILE A 3 32.11 -72.68 -15.32
C ILE A 3 30.84 -73.36 -14.73
N SER A 4 29.58 -73.02 -15.04
CA SER A 4 28.96 -72.10 -16.02
C SER A 4 27.42 -72.18 -15.95
N SER A 5 26.75 -71.20 -16.57
CA SER A 5 25.44 -71.31 -17.25
C SER A 5 24.20 -71.45 -16.35
N GLY A 6 23.08 -70.75 -16.56
CA GLY A 6 22.64 -70.02 -17.74
C GLY A 6 21.15 -70.32 -17.97
N PHE A 7 20.31 -69.33 -17.68
CA PHE A 7 19.17 -68.86 -18.48
C PHE A 7 17.84 -69.64 -18.60
N ALA A 8 16.78 -68.83 -18.45
CA ALA A 8 15.44 -68.87 -19.06
C ALA A 8 14.35 -69.71 -18.34
N LEU A 9 13.10 -69.26 -18.18
CA LEU A 9 12.27 -68.42 -19.06
C LEU A 9 10.97 -67.96 -18.33
N LEU A 10 10.37 -66.87 -18.83
CA LEU A 10 8.96 -66.37 -18.74
C LEU A 10 8.83 -64.99 -18.07
N LEU A 11 9.02 -63.85 -18.75
CA LEU A 11 8.22 -63.15 -19.79
C LEU A 11 6.81 -62.67 -19.38
N ALA A 12 6.65 -61.35 -19.56
CA ALA A 12 5.44 -60.57 -19.86
C ALA A 12 4.53 -60.12 -18.70
N ALA A 13 4.69 -58.86 -18.27
CA ALA A 13 3.76 -57.76 -18.58
C ALA A 13 4.04 -56.55 -17.65
N SER A 14 4.70 -55.52 -18.17
CA SER A 14 4.76 -54.21 -17.52
C SER A 14 4.89 -53.12 -18.57
N ALA A 15 3.76 -52.80 -19.18
CA ALA A 15 3.52 -51.54 -19.88
C ALA A 15 2.19 -50.97 -19.36
N ALA A 16 2.18 -49.64 -19.18
CA ALA A 16 1.10 -48.80 -18.71
C ALA A 16 0.83 -48.81 -17.19
N LEU A 17 1.46 -47.84 -16.50
CA LEU A 17 0.85 -46.95 -15.50
C LEU A 17 1.84 -45.80 -15.29
N GLN A 18 1.59 -44.66 -15.93
CA GLN A 18 2.21 -43.39 -15.57
C GLN A 18 1.72 -43.02 -14.17
N PRO A 19 2.57 -42.55 -13.24
CA PRO A 19 2.08 -41.81 -12.11
C PRO A 19 1.67 -40.42 -12.59
N VAL A 20 0.39 -40.14 -12.41
CA VAL A 20 -0.26 -38.84 -12.48
C VAL A 20 0.47 -37.85 -11.57
N ALA A 21 0.62 -36.63 -12.08
CA ALA A 21 0.98 -35.36 -11.43
C ALA A 21 1.40 -35.42 -9.95
N ALA A 22 2.65 -35.06 -9.69
CA ALA A 22 3.09 -34.70 -8.34
C ALA A 22 2.33 -33.44 -7.90
N SER A 23 1.62 -33.55 -6.77
CA SER A 23 1.08 -32.40 -6.04
C SER A 23 2.24 -31.50 -5.58
N PRO A 24 2.16 -30.17 -5.71
CA PRO A 24 3.18 -29.29 -5.17
C PRO A 24 3.21 -29.42 -3.64
N THR A 25 4.39 -29.61 -3.07
CA THR A 25 4.65 -29.64 -1.62
C THR A 25 5.01 -28.25 -1.11
N ILE A 26 4.76 -28.00 0.19
CA ILE A 26 5.02 -26.74 0.91
C ILE A 26 6.49 -26.26 0.74
N ASP A 27 7.44 -27.19 0.54
CA ASP A 27 8.86 -26.90 0.30
C ASP A 27 9.13 -26.07 -0.98
N ASP A 28 8.27 -26.13 -2.00
CA ASP A 28 8.44 -25.33 -3.22
C ASP A 28 8.10 -23.84 -3.00
N ALA A 29 7.38 -23.50 -1.92
CA ALA A 29 7.03 -22.13 -1.54
C ALA A 29 8.07 -21.50 -0.60
N LEU A 30 8.64 -22.30 0.31
CA LEU A 30 9.67 -21.90 1.29
C LEU A 30 11.01 -21.46 0.66
N VAL A 31 11.30 -21.89 -0.58
CA VAL A 31 12.63 -21.72 -1.21
C VAL A 31 12.72 -20.52 -2.17
N ALA A 32 11.59 -19.93 -2.57
CA ALA A 32 11.53 -19.02 -3.72
C ALA A 32 12.14 -17.61 -3.51
N ILE A 33 12.27 -17.12 -2.27
CA ILE A 33 12.77 -15.74 -2.03
C ILE A 33 14.28 -15.73 -1.69
N SER A 34 14.84 -16.85 -1.22
CA SER A 34 16.19 -16.91 -0.63
C SER A 34 17.30 -17.43 -1.57
N ASN A 35 17.00 -18.12 -2.67
CA ASN A 35 18.01 -18.91 -3.41
C ASN A 35 17.95 -18.75 -4.95
N SER A 36 18.09 -17.53 -5.47
CA SER A 36 18.36 -17.32 -6.90
C SER A 36 19.70 -16.61 -7.13
N ASP A 37 20.52 -17.20 -8.01
CA ASP A 37 21.80 -16.64 -8.47
C ASP A 37 21.54 -15.33 -9.23
N PHE A 38 21.85 -14.20 -8.57
CA PHE A 38 21.64 -12.86 -9.10
C PHE A 38 22.70 -12.49 -10.14
N THR A 39 22.27 -12.22 -11.38
CA THR A 39 23.02 -11.39 -12.32
C THR A 39 22.54 -9.94 -12.19
N PRO A 40 23.41 -8.97 -11.83
CA PRO A 40 23.06 -7.54 -11.74
C PRO A 40 22.82 -6.95 -13.14
N GLN A 41 21.66 -7.22 -13.71
CA GLN A 41 21.16 -6.53 -14.90
C GLN A 41 19.67 -6.32 -14.70
N SER A 42 19.22 -5.31 -13.94
CA SER A 42 18.30 -4.35 -14.55
C SER A 42 18.00 -3.07 -13.74
N VAL A 43 18.59 -2.79 -12.57
CA VAL A 43 18.30 -1.52 -11.83
C VAL A 43 18.96 -0.27 -12.49
N SER A 44 19.29 -0.34 -13.79
CA SER A 44 20.08 0.68 -14.50
C SER A 44 19.24 1.84 -15.05
N LYS A 45 17.91 1.79 -14.93
CA LYS A 45 17.02 2.89 -15.29
C LYS A 45 16.15 3.17 -14.08
N ARG A 46 16.13 4.43 -13.65
CA ARG A 46 15.63 4.91 -12.35
C ARG A 46 14.54 5.96 -12.61
N GLY A 47 13.74 6.25 -11.57
CA GLY A 47 13.03 7.52 -11.46
C GLY A 47 13.99 8.66 -11.79
N THR A 48 13.47 9.70 -12.40
CA THR A 48 14.34 10.74 -12.96
C THR A 48 14.57 11.84 -11.91
N PRO A 49 15.83 12.28 -11.66
CA PRO A 49 16.11 13.35 -10.71
C PRO A 49 15.67 14.70 -11.30
N GLN A 50 14.40 15.04 -11.14
CA GLN A 50 13.78 16.21 -11.79
C GLN A 50 13.74 17.47 -10.90
N ALA A 51 14.08 17.37 -9.62
CA ALA A 51 14.16 18.57 -8.79
C ALA A 51 15.33 19.48 -9.26
N PRO A 52 15.13 20.81 -9.28
CA PRO A 52 16.13 21.74 -9.79
C PRO A 52 17.38 21.86 -8.90
N ASP A 53 17.25 21.66 -7.58
CA ASP A 53 18.34 21.87 -6.62
C ASP A 53 18.24 20.94 -5.41
N GLY A 54 18.62 19.67 -5.58
CA GLY A 54 18.59 18.73 -4.46
C GLY A 54 17.19 18.62 -3.85
N TYR A 55 17.11 18.82 -2.52
CA TYR A 55 15.87 18.86 -1.74
C TYR A 55 15.21 20.25 -1.72
N VAL A 56 15.92 21.30 -2.16
CA VAL A 56 15.46 22.68 -2.10
C VAL A 56 14.50 22.92 -3.26
N PRO A 57 13.24 23.35 -3.00
CA PRO A 57 12.35 23.76 -4.07
C PRO A 57 12.93 24.97 -4.79
N GLY A 58 12.95 24.93 -6.12
CA GLY A 58 13.66 25.91 -6.94
C GLY A 58 12.80 26.50 -8.05
N LYS A 59 13.17 27.71 -8.47
CA LYS A 59 12.53 28.39 -9.60
C LYS A 59 12.81 27.63 -10.90
N VAL A 60 11.75 27.41 -11.68
CA VAL A 60 11.82 26.83 -13.02
C VAL A 60 11.03 27.69 -14.00
N ASP A 61 11.30 27.51 -15.28
CA ASP A 61 10.53 28.16 -16.34
C ASP A 61 9.07 27.69 -16.28
N CYS A 62 8.16 28.66 -16.22
CA CYS A 62 6.73 28.34 -16.29
C CYS A 62 6.36 27.84 -17.69
N PRO A 63 5.45 26.85 -17.80
CA PRO A 63 4.86 26.48 -19.07
C PRO A 63 4.12 27.69 -19.69
N SER A 64 4.01 27.70 -21.01
CA SER A 64 3.35 28.79 -21.76
C SER A 64 1.93 29.05 -21.28
N THR A 65 1.21 27.98 -20.95
CA THR A 65 -0.04 28.02 -20.19
C THR A 65 0.32 27.87 -18.72
N ARG A 66 0.14 28.92 -17.93
CA ARG A 66 0.53 28.88 -16.52
C ARG A 66 -0.33 27.90 -15.72
N PRO A 67 0.24 27.24 -14.69
CA PRO A 67 -0.49 26.32 -13.83
C PRO A 67 -1.71 26.96 -13.17
N THR A 68 -2.78 26.20 -13.07
CA THR A 68 -4.02 26.56 -12.36
C THR A 68 -4.53 25.35 -11.61
N ILE A 69 -5.28 25.58 -10.53
CA ILE A 69 -6.03 24.53 -9.84
C ILE A 69 -7.10 24.01 -10.81
N ARG A 70 -7.10 22.69 -11.01
CA ARG A 70 -8.12 21.98 -11.76
C ARG A 70 -9.32 21.75 -10.84
N ASN A 71 -10.53 22.01 -11.34
CA ASN A 71 -11.75 21.62 -10.65
C ASN A 71 -11.81 20.08 -10.55
N GLY A 72 -12.06 19.57 -9.35
CA GLY A 72 -12.05 18.15 -9.00
C GLY A 72 -13.29 17.37 -9.40
N SER A 73 -14.25 17.92 -10.14
CA SER A 73 -15.47 17.18 -10.52
C SER A 73 -15.22 15.92 -11.37
N SER A 74 -14.08 15.83 -12.05
CA SER A 74 -13.68 14.68 -12.87
C SER A 74 -12.19 14.37 -12.74
N ILE A 75 -11.72 13.25 -13.30
CA ILE A 75 -10.28 12.94 -13.37
C ILE A 75 -9.53 13.89 -14.34
N SER A 76 -8.22 14.05 -14.11
CA SER A 76 -7.38 14.94 -14.92
C SER A 76 -7.31 14.52 -16.40
N SER A 77 -6.95 15.44 -17.30
CA SER A 77 -6.71 15.07 -18.70
C SER A 77 -5.51 14.13 -18.83
N MET A 78 -4.49 14.28 -17.97
CA MET A 78 -3.30 13.43 -17.98
C MET A 78 -3.66 11.99 -17.61
N GLU A 79 -4.51 11.79 -16.61
CA GLU A 79 -5.03 10.47 -16.25
C GLU A 79 -5.90 9.90 -17.37
N ARG A 80 -6.81 10.70 -17.96
CA ARG A 80 -7.65 10.27 -19.09
C ARG A 80 -6.85 9.86 -20.33
N ASP A 81 -5.76 10.55 -20.61
CA ASP A 81 -4.90 10.24 -21.75
C ASP A 81 -4.01 9.02 -21.49
N TRP A 82 -3.71 8.74 -20.21
CA TRP A 82 -2.90 7.60 -19.79
C TRP A 82 -3.69 6.30 -19.69
N ILE A 83 -4.95 6.35 -19.21
CA ILE A 83 -5.80 5.17 -19.01
C ILE A 83 -5.84 4.25 -20.24
N PRO A 84 -6.08 4.72 -21.48
CA PRO A 84 -6.10 3.85 -22.65
C PRO A 84 -4.78 3.09 -22.89
N LYS A 85 -3.63 3.72 -22.59
CA LYS A 85 -2.33 3.05 -22.68
C LYS A 85 -2.23 1.93 -21.66
N ARG A 86 -2.53 2.23 -20.39
CA ARG A 86 -2.54 1.23 -19.33
C ARG A 86 -3.50 0.09 -19.64
N ARG A 87 -4.71 0.40 -20.06
CA ARG A 87 -5.75 -0.58 -20.40
C ARG A 87 -5.33 -1.50 -21.54
N ASN A 88 -4.49 -1.04 -22.47
CA ASN A 88 -3.90 -1.91 -23.48
C ASN A 88 -2.86 -2.87 -22.88
N GLU A 89 -2.00 -2.38 -21.98
CA GLU A 89 -0.99 -3.20 -21.28
C GLU A 89 -1.60 -4.22 -20.31
N THR A 90 -2.84 -4.01 -19.82
CA THR A 90 -3.51 -5.00 -18.95
C THR A 90 -4.16 -6.16 -19.70
N ILE A 91 -4.34 -6.09 -21.03
CA ILE A 91 -5.04 -7.13 -21.80
C ILE A 91 -4.34 -8.48 -21.70
N SER A 92 -3.04 -8.57 -22.04
CA SER A 92 -2.31 -9.84 -21.99
C SER A 92 -2.26 -10.42 -20.56
N PRO A 93 -1.87 -9.65 -19.53
CA PRO A 93 -1.86 -10.14 -18.16
C PRO A 93 -3.22 -10.67 -17.68
N ILE A 94 -4.32 -9.98 -18.00
CA ILE A 94 -5.68 -10.42 -17.62
C ILE A 94 -6.02 -11.75 -18.31
N ARG A 95 -5.77 -11.85 -19.62
CA ARG A 95 -6.04 -13.06 -20.41
C ARG A 95 -5.21 -14.24 -19.91
N ASP A 96 -3.90 -14.05 -19.74
CA ASP A 96 -2.97 -15.08 -19.30
C ASP A 96 -3.32 -15.58 -17.89
N LEU A 97 -3.62 -14.68 -16.96
CA LEU A 97 -4.05 -15.02 -15.61
C LEU A 97 -5.38 -15.79 -15.61
N LEU A 98 -6.41 -15.30 -16.29
CA LEU A 98 -7.73 -15.95 -16.30
C LEU A 98 -7.69 -17.32 -17.00
N LYS A 99 -6.90 -17.44 -18.07
CA LYS A 99 -6.66 -18.71 -18.75
C LYS A 99 -5.97 -19.71 -17.82
N ARG A 100 -4.99 -19.28 -17.02
CA ARG A 100 -4.33 -20.14 -16.03
C ARG A 100 -5.24 -20.49 -14.85
N ILE A 101 -6.07 -19.55 -14.41
CA ILE A 101 -7.10 -19.81 -13.39
C ILE A 101 -8.09 -20.86 -13.89
N ALA A 102 -8.42 -20.87 -15.18
CA ALA A 102 -9.25 -21.89 -15.82
C ALA A 102 -10.59 -22.13 -15.08
N ILE A 103 -11.40 -21.07 -14.95
CA ILE A 103 -12.72 -21.13 -14.31
C ILE A 103 -13.54 -22.26 -14.96
N PRO A 104 -13.98 -23.28 -14.20
CA PRO A 104 -14.77 -24.39 -14.72
C PRO A 104 -15.98 -23.93 -15.54
N ASP A 105 -16.17 -24.57 -16.69
CA ASP A 105 -17.27 -24.33 -17.63
C ASP A 105 -17.37 -22.88 -18.16
N PHE A 106 -16.28 -22.11 -18.10
CA PHE A 106 -16.20 -20.75 -18.62
C PHE A 106 -14.96 -20.55 -19.51
N ASP A 107 -15.19 -20.18 -20.78
CA ASP A 107 -14.13 -19.87 -21.74
C ASP A 107 -13.75 -18.38 -21.66
N SER A 108 -12.77 -18.06 -20.80
CA SER A 108 -12.29 -16.69 -20.62
C SER A 108 -11.64 -16.11 -21.88
N GLU A 109 -11.01 -16.95 -22.70
CA GLU A 109 -10.35 -16.52 -23.93
C GLU A 109 -11.38 -16.09 -24.99
N ALA A 110 -12.48 -16.84 -25.11
CA ALA A 110 -13.60 -16.47 -25.96
C ALA A 110 -14.36 -15.25 -25.42
N TYR A 111 -14.51 -15.13 -24.10
CA TYR A 111 -15.16 -13.99 -23.45
C TYR A 111 -14.40 -12.67 -23.72
N LEU A 112 -13.07 -12.73 -23.69
CA LEU A 112 -12.19 -11.56 -23.87
C LEU A 112 -11.68 -11.39 -25.30
N LYS A 113 -12.19 -12.14 -26.29
CA LYS A 113 -11.61 -12.20 -27.65
C LYS A 113 -11.56 -10.87 -28.43
N ASP A 114 -12.43 -9.91 -28.09
CA ASP A 114 -12.60 -8.66 -28.84
C ASP A 114 -12.15 -7.43 -28.03
N VAL A 115 -11.51 -7.61 -26.86
CA VAL A 115 -11.23 -6.51 -25.90
C VAL A 115 -10.29 -5.45 -26.41
N GLU A 116 -9.45 -5.76 -27.41
CA GLU A 116 -8.58 -4.83 -28.11
C GLU A 116 -9.37 -3.78 -28.91
N THR A 117 -10.59 -4.13 -29.35
CA THR A 117 -11.48 -3.23 -30.12
C THR A 117 -12.72 -2.79 -29.35
N ASN A 118 -13.11 -3.56 -28.33
CA ASN A 118 -14.25 -3.28 -27.46
C ASN A 118 -13.94 -3.68 -26.00
N ALA A 119 -13.55 -2.70 -25.20
CA ALA A 119 -13.15 -2.91 -23.81
C ALA A 119 -14.31 -3.20 -22.83
N THR A 120 -15.57 -3.34 -23.27
CA THR A 120 -16.72 -3.58 -22.36
C THR A 120 -16.50 -4.80 -21.45
N ALA A 121 -15.90 -5.87 -21.97
CA ALA A 121 -15.61 -7.11 -21.23
C ALA A 121 -14.28 -7.08 -20.45
N LEU A 122 -13.45 -6.04 -20.63
CA LEU A 122 -12.16 -5.93 -19.97
C LEU A 122 -12.36 -5.33 -18.57
N PRO A 123 -12.00 -6.02 -17.48
CA PRO A 123 -12.15 -5.49 -16.14
C PRO A 123 -11.12 -4.41 -15.83
N ASN A 124 -11.48 -3.51 -14.92
CA ASN A 124 -10.61 -2.46 -14.41
C ASN A 124 -10.30 -2.71 -12.92
N ILE A 125 -9.05 -3.02 -12.62
CA ILE A 125 -8.67 -3.60 -11.32
C ILE A 125 -7.91 -2.56 -10.48
N GLY A 126 -8.33 -2.37 -9.23
CA GLY A 126 -7.60 -1.62 -8.21
C GLY A 126 -6.92 -2.54 -7.20
N LEU A 127 -5.76 -2.13 -6.71
CA LEU A 127 -5.07 -2.73 -5.57
C LEU A 127 -4.92 -1.68 -4.47
N ALA A 128 -5.09 -2.07 -3.21
CA ALA A 128 -4.93 -1.18 -2.06
C ALA A 128 -4.15 -1.86 -0.93
N VAL A 129 -3.12 -1.20 -0.42
CA VAL A 129 -2.31 -1.70 0.71
C VAL A 129 -2.47 -0.76 1.90
N SER A 130 -2.78 -1.32 3.07
CA SER A 130 -3.08 -0.52 4.27
C SER A 130 -1.85 0.19 4.85
N GLY A 131 -2.09 1.06 5.84
CA GLY A 131 -1.06 1.58 6.73
C GLY A 131 -0.65 0.61 7.86
N GLY A 132 0.42 0.95 8.58
CA GLY A 132 0.96 0.13 9.68
C GLY A 132 2.48 -0.02 9.71
N GLY A 133 3.24 0.99 9.29
CA GLY A 133 4.71 0.95 9.31
C GLY A 133 5.31 -0.20 8.48
N TYR A 134 6.44 -0.77 8.93
CA TYR A 134 7.08 -1.88 8.22
C TYR A 134 6.23 -3.15 8.19
N ARG A 135 5.34 -3.37 9.17
CA ARG A 135 4.37 -4.47 9.12
C ARG A 135 3.57 -4.42 7.83
N ALA A 136 2.91 -3.29 7.58
CA ALA A 136 2.06 -3.14 6.41
C ALA A 136 2.88 -3.14 5.11
N MET A 137 4.07 -2.52 5.13
CA MET A 137 4.98 -2.56 3.99
C MET A 137 5.35 -4.00 3.61
N LEU A 138 5.76 -4.84 4.56
CA LEU A 138 6.28 -6.18 4.31
C LEU A 138 5.16 -7.22 4.10
N CYS A 139 4.06 -7.15 4.86
CA CYS A 139 2.89 -8.00 4.61
C CYS A 139 2.30 -7.69 3.23
N GLY A 140 2.15 -6.41 2.89
CA GLY A 140 1.72 -5.97 1.56
C GLY A 140 2.71 -6.37 0.47
N ALA A 141 4.02 -6.36 0.74
CA ALA A 141 5.03 -6.84 -0.20
C ALA A 141 4.85 -8.34 -0.49
N GLY A 142 4.54 -9.16 0.52
CA GLY A 142 4.16 -10.56 0.32
C GLY A 142 2.96 -10.73 -0.62
N ALA A 143 1.91 -9.93 -0.42
CA ALA A 143 0.74 -9.95 -1.29
C ALA A 143 1.05 -9.50 -2.72
N LEU A 144 1.79 -8.41 -2.90
CA LEU A 144 2.22 -7.96 -4.22
C LEU A 144 3.12 -8.98 -4.90
N ALA A 145 4.03 -9.64 -4.17
CA ALA A 145 4.87 -10.71 -4.71
C ALA A 145 4.02 -11.89 -5.21
N ALA A 146 2.97 -12.29 -4.48
CA ALA A 146 2.03 -13.32 -4.91
C ALA A 146 1.26 -12.95 -6.19
N TRP A 147 1.01 -11.66 -6.41
CA TRP A 147 0.28 -11.14 -7.56
C TRP A 147 1.18 -10.73 -8.73
N ASP A 148 2.49 -10.65 -8.51
CA ASP A 148 3.48 -10.23 -9.51
C ASP A 148 3.98 -11.43 -10.30
N ILE A 149 3.76 -11.45 -11.61
CA ILE A 149 4.25 -12.51 -12.51
C ILE A 149 5.78 -12.62 -12.53
N ARG A 150 6.49 -11.60 -12.06
CA ARG A 150 7.96 -11.56 -12.00
C ARG A 150 8.52 -12.27 -10.78
N SER A 151 7.69 -12.58 -9.78
CA SER A 151 8.11 -13.32 -8.59
C SER A 151 8.25 -14.81 -8.91
N ASP A 152 9.28 -15.44 -8.37
CA ASP A 152 9.56 -16.84 -8.63
C ASP A 152 8.38 -17.75 -8.24
N GLY A 153 7.87 -18.50 -9.22
CA GLY A 153 6.81 -19.49 -9.03
C GLY A 153 5.38 -18.94 -8.93
N SER A 154 5.17 -17.61 -8.99
CA SER A 154 3.82 -17.01 -8.94
C SER A 154 2.99 -17.30 -10.19
N ASP A 155 3.62 -17.75 -11.28
CA ASP A 155 3.02 -18.05 -12.57
C ASP A 155 2.60 -19.53 -12.74
N LYS A 156 2.85 -20.36 -11.72
CA LYS A 156 2.44 -21.78 -11.69
C LYS A 156 0.92 -21.92 -11.66
N GLU A 157 0.43 -23.10 -12.07
CA GLU A 157 -1.01 -23.44 -12.05
C GLU A 157 -1.60 -23.22 -10.65
N GLY A 158 -2.74 -22.52 -10.58
CA GLY A 158 -3.39 -22.16 -9.31
C GLY A 158 -2.80 -20.93 -8.60
N ASN A 159 -1.70 -20.35 -9.06
CA ASN A 159 -1.13 -19.12 -8.48
C ASN A 159 -1.61 -17.84 -9.21
N LEU A 160 -1.43 -16.71 -8.52
CA LEU A 160 -2.08 -15.42 -8.84
C LEU A 160 -1.16 -14.41 -9.56
N GLY A 161 0.02 -14.82 -10.00
CA GLY A 161 0.97 -13.96 -10.70
C GLY A 161 0.35 -13.32 -11.94
N GLY A 162 0.55 -12.02 -12.16
CA GLY A 162 -0.09 -11.28 -13.24
C GLY A 162 -1.29 -10.46 -12.78
N LEU A 163 -1.81 -10.65 -11.55
CA LEU A 163 -2.84 -9.77 -10.99
C LEU A 163 -2.30 -8.34 -10.79
N LEU A 164 -1.03 -8.19 -10.37
CA LEU A 164 -0.37 -6.89 -10.29
C LEU A 164 -0.22 -6.25 -11.68
N GLN A 165 0.21 -7.03 -12.68
CA GLN A 165 0.31 -6.55 -14.06
C GLN A 165 -1.07 -6.22 -14.67
N SER A 166 -2.15 -6.84 -14.18
CA SER A 166 -3.54 -6.58 -14.58
C SER A 166 -4.15 -5.32 -13.93
N ALA A 167 -3.55 -4.80 -12.85
CA ALA A 167 -4.10 -3.68 -12.09
C ALA A 167 -3.96 -2.35 -12.84
N THR A 168 -4.98 -1.50 -12.84
CA THR A 168 -4.89 -0.13 -13.36
C THR A 168 -4.35 0.82 -12.30
N TYR A 169 -4.75 0.63 -11.04
CA TYR A 169 -4.41 1.49 -9.92
C TYR A 169 -3.80 0.68 -8.76
N LEU A 170 -2.82 1.26 -8.09
CA LEU A 170 -2.20 0.73 -6.87
C LEU A 170 -2.11 1.85 -5.83
N SER A 171 -2.92 1.76 -4.78
CA SER A 171 -2.93 2.75 -3.70
C SER A 171 -2.24 2.25 -2.43
N GLY A 172 -1.61 3.18 -1.73
CA GLY A 172 -1.00 2.96 -0.43
C GLY A 172 -1.15 4.19 0.46
N LEU A 173 -1.16 3.97 1.77
CA LEU A 173 -0.99 5.03 2.76
C LEU A 173 -0.06 4.53 3.86
N SER A 174 0.58 5.44 4.59
CA SER A 174 1.52 5.10 5.66
C SER A 174 2.55 4.04 5.21
N GLY A 175 2.72 2.95 5.97
CA GLY A 175 3.55 1.79 5.58
C GLY A 175 3.25 1.19 4.20
N GLY A 176 1.98 1.10 3.79
CA GLY A 176 1.61 0.72 2.42
C GLY A 176 2.04 1.75 1.38
N GLY A 177 2.08 3.03 1.76
CA GLY A 177 2.65 4.10 0.96
C GLY A 177 4.16 3.98 0.78
N TRP A 178 4.89 3.45 1.77
CA TRP A 178 6.33 3.14 1.64
C TRP A 178 6.57 2.00 0.64
N LEU A 179 5.73 0.96 0.67
CA LEU A 179 5.77 -0.11 -0.33
C LEU A 179 5.54 0.46 -1.73
N VAL A 180 4.40 1.10 -1.96
CA VAL A 180 4.06 1.64 -3.29
C VAL A 180 5.11 2.63 -3.77
N GLY A 181 5.52 3.57 -2.92
CA GLY A 181 6.52 4.57 -3.27
C GLY A 181 7.89 3.98 -3.55
N SER A 182 8.35 3.00 -2.77
CA SER A 182 9.64 2.34 -3.02
C SER A 182 9.64 1.53 -4.31
N LEU A 183 8.59 0.78 -4.63
CA LEU A 183 8.56 0.04 -5.90
C LEU A 183 8.58 1.02 -7.09
N MET A 184 7.75 2.06 -7.04
CA MET A 184 7.58 3.00 -8.15
C MET A 184 8.78 3.91 -8.37
N MET A 185 9.42 4.37 -7.29
CA MET A 185 10.61 5.21 -7.41
C MET A 185 11.86 4.48 -7.88
N ASN A 186 11.81 3.16 -7.81
CA ASN A 186 12.85 2.28 -8.32
C ASN A 186 12.39 1.52 -9.57
N ASN A 187 11.67 2.20 -10.48
CA ASN A 187 11.24 1.68 -11.79
C ASN A 187 10.29 0.50 -11.72
N PHE A 188 9.28 0.63 -10.85
CA PHE A 188 8.31 -0.42 -10.61
C PHE A 188 9.01 -1.78 -10.37
N THR A 189 10.12 -1.77 -9.63
CA THR A 189 10.90 -2.98 -9.30
C THR A 189 10.03 -4.02 -8.61
N SER A 190 10.41 -5.29 -8.73
CA SER A 190 9.72 -6.36 -8.01
C SER A 190 10.07 -6.35 -6.51
N VAL A 191 9.24 -7.01 -5.71
CA VAL A 191 9.51 -7.24 -4.29
C VAL A 191 10.81 -8.02 -4.11
N GLN A 192 11.01 -9.06 -4.92
CA GLN A 192 12.20 -9.91 -4.85
C GLN A 192 13.48 -9.13 -5.17
N GLU A 193 13.47 -8.30 -6.22
CA GLU A 193 14.60 -7.40 -6.53
C GLU A 193 14.86 -6.39 -5.41
N SER A 194 13.81 -5.86 -4.78
CA SER A 194 13.93 -4.89 -3.68
C SER A 194 14.61 -5.50 -2.45
N VAL A 195 14.26 -6.73 -2.09
CA VAL A 195 14.88 -7.48 -0.98
C VAL A 195 16.34 -7.81 -1.28
N GLN A 196 16.64 -8.24 -2.51
CA GLN A 196 17.97 -8.70 -2.89
C GLN A 196 18.95 -7.54 -3.15
N TYR A 197 18.45 -6.33 -3.41
CA TYR A 197 19.30 -5.20 -3.75
C TYR A 197 19.90 -4.54 -2.49
N PRO A 198 21.24 -4.49 -2.32
CA PRO A 198 21.87 -4.01 -1.07
C PRO A 198 21.58 -2.55 -0.69
N GLY A 199 21.09 -1.75 -1.64
CA GLY A 199 20.75 -0.34 -1.42
C GLY A 199 19.28 -0.06 -1.09
N LEU A 200 18.42 -1.09 -1.05
CA LEU A 200 16.99 -0.97 -0.76
C LEU A 200 16.63 -1.85 0.43
N TRP A 201 15.58 -1.42 1.15
CA TRP A 201 14.99 -2.16 2.26
C TRP A 201 16.03 -2.68 3.27
N GLN A 202 17.04 -1.84 3.55
CA GLN A 202 18.08 -2.07 4.54
C GLN A 202 17.51 -1.86 5.94
N LEU A 203 16.61 -2.77 6.37
CA LEU A 203 15.82 -2.61 7.58
C LEU A 203 16.54 -3.12 8.83
N GLU A 204 17.69 -3.80 8.70
CA GLU A 204 18.41 -4.34 9.86
C GLU A 204 18.93 -3.24 10.79
N LYS A 205 19.36 -2.11 10.22
CA LYS A 205 19.66 -0.90 10.98
C LYS A 205 18.42 -0.06 11.12
N SER A 206 18.26 0.50 12.33
CA SER A 206 17.19 1.45 12.60
C SER A 206 17.24 2.60 11.60
N ILE A 207 16.07 3.07 11.17
CA ILE A 207 15.94 4.30 10.39
C ILE A 207 16.61 5.52 11.07
N LEU A 208 16.75 5.50 12.40
CA LEU A 208 17.44 6.52 13.20
C LEU A 208 18.97 6.41 13.10
N GLU A 209 19.51 5.23 12.81
CA GLU A 209 20.95 5.01 12.61
C GLU A 209 21.38 5.27 11.16
N GLY A 210 20.45 5.04 10.22
CA GLY A 210 20.70 5.15 8.79
C GLY A 210 21.52 3.98 8.22
N PRO A 211 21.79 4.01 6.91
CA PRO A 211 22.48 2.91 6.23
C PRO A 211 23.96 2.75 6.63
N GLU A 212 24.50 1.53 6.56
CA GLU A 212 25.88 1.24 6.99
C GLU A 212 26.96 2.05 6.28
N ARG A 213 26.70 2.47 5.04
CA ARG A 213 27.63 3.25 4.21
C ARG A 213 27.87 4.68 4.72
N TYR A 214 27.08 5.16 5.69
CA TYR A 214 27.23 6.48 6.30
C TYR A 214 27.65 6.35 7.76
N SER A 215 28.56 7.24 8.20
CA SER A 215 28.69 7.47 9.63
C SER A 215 27.44 8.18 10.15
N LEU A 216 27.07 7.94 11.41
CA LEU A 216 25.90 8.58 12.03
C LEU A 216 25.93 10.11 11.92
N ILE A 217 27.10 10.71 12.15
CA ILE A 217 27.28 12.17 12.03
C ILE A 217 27.06 12.63 10.58
N GLN A 218 27.60 11.91 9.60
CA GLN A 218 27.40 12.24 8.19
C GLN A 218 25.93 12.11 7.78
N TYR A 219 25.24 11.06 8.23
CA TYR A 219 23.83 10.83 7.97
C TYR A 219 22.97 12.00 8.46
N TYR A 220 23.11 12.37 9.74
CA TYR A 220 22.38 13.49 10.31
C TYR A 220 22.78 14.84 9.71
N ASN A 221 24.06 15.11 9.48
CA ASN A 221 24.48 16.36 8.83
C ASN A 221 23.87 16.50 7.43
N THR A 222 23.91 15.43 6.62
CA THR A 222 23.34 15.45 5.25
C THR A 222 21.84 15.74 5.28
N ILE A 223 21.11 15.18 6.26
CA ILE A 223 19.67 15.46 6.43
C ILE A 223 19.45 16.89 6.93
N PHE A 224 20.20 17.32 7.96
CA PHE A 224 20.06 18.66 8.53
C PHE A 224 20.38 19.77 7.56
N ASP A 225 21.44 19.60 6.76
CA ASP A 225 21.85 20.55 5.73
C ASP A 225 20.74 20.66 4.67
N ALA A 226 20.26 19.53 4.12
CA ALA A 226 19.19 19.53 3.11
C ALA A 226 17.90 20.24 3.60
N VAL A 227 17.48 19.96 4.84
CA VAL A 227 16.27 20.56 5.40
C VAL A 227 16.50 22.03 5.79
N SER A 228 17.71 22.40 6.24
CA SER A 228 18.06 23.80 6.53
C SER A 228 18.17 24.63 5.25
N ASP A 229 18.75 24.10 4.19
CA ASP A 229 18.81 24.76 2.88
C ASP A 229 17.40 25.05 2.32
N LYS A 230 16.44 24.13 2.53
CA LYS A 230 15.02 24.36 2.21
C LYS A 230 14.46 25.56 2.99
N LYS A 231 14.81 25.71 4.27
CA LYS A 231 14.40 26.88 5.08
C LYS A 231 15.04 28.17 4.61
N ASP A 232 16.32 28.13 4.29
CA ASP A 232 17.08 29.29 3.81
C ASP A 232 16.56 29.77 2.44
N ALA A 233 15.99 28.86 1.64
CA ALA A 233 15.26 29.17 0.41
C ALA A 233 13.84 29.76 0.65
N GLY A 234 13.38 29.84 1.89
CA GLY A 234 12.11 30.47 2.28
C GLY A 234 10.92 29.54 2.45
N TYR A 235 11.14 28.22 2.45
CA TYR A 235 10.08 27.23 2.69
C TYR A 235 10.05 26.78 4.15
N GLU A 236 8.86 26.50 4.68
CA GLU A 236 8.76 26.01 6.05
C GLU A 236 9.30 24.58 6.18
N ARG A 237 9.86 24.31 7.38
CA ARG A 237 10.34 22.98 7.77
C ARG A 237 9.36 22.37 8.74
N SER A 238 9.17 21.06 8.63
CA SER A 238 8.44 20.29 9.61
C SER A 238 9.16 19.00 9.97
N LEU A 239 8.68 18.29 10.99
CA LEU A 239 9.19 16.96 11.33
C LEU A 239 9.12 15.99 10.14
N THR A 240 8.11 16.17 9.29
CA THR A 240 7.91 15.34 8.11
C THR A 240 9.05 15.48 7.10
N ASP A 241 9.71 16.64 7.03
CA ASP A 241 10.91 16.78 6.20
C ASP A 241 12.00 15.79 6.64
N TYR A 242 12.37 15.83 7.92
CA TYR A 242 13.40 14.94 8.48
C TYR A 242 13.02 13.48 8.32
N TRP A 243 11.78 13.12 8.62
CA TRP A 243 11.27 11.76 8.47
C TRP A 243 11.25 11.27 7.03
N GLY A 244 10.73 12.07 6.10
CA GLY A 244 10.73 11.74 4.68
C GLY A 244 12.15 11.58 4.14
N ARG A 245 13.10 12.40 4.61
CA ARG A 245 14.52 12.23 4.31
C ARG A 245 15.05 10.91 4.88
N MET A 246 14.84 10.61 6.15
CA MET A 246 15.30 9.35 6.77
C MET A 246 14.72 8.11 6.05
N LEU A 247 13.40 8.10 5.77
CA LEU A 247 12.73 7.03 5.01
C LEU A 247 13.38 6.81 3.64
N SER A 248 13.68 7.90 2.93
CA SER A 248 14.19 7.81 1.56
C SER A 248 15.52 7.05 1.44
N TYR A 249 16.34 7.00 2.49
CA TYR A 249 17.60 6.24 2.49
C TYR A 249 17.40 4.73 2.39
N GLN A 250 16.26 4.21 2.84
CA GLN A 250 15.91 2.79 2.75
C GLN A 250 14.99 2.49 1.57
N LEU A 251 14.23 3.49 1.09
CA LEU A 251 13.15 3.30 0.12
C LEU A 251 13.52 3.73 -1.31
N ILE A 252 14.50 4.61 -1.48
CA ILE A 252 14.89 5.15 -2.80
C ILE A 252 16.36 4.81 -3.07
N ASN A 253 16.61 4.03 -4.12
CA ASN A 253 17.95 3.61 -4.55
C ASN A 253 18.67 4.74 -5.30
N ALA A 254 18.99 5.79 -4.57
CA ALA A 254 19.78 6.91 -5.05
C ALA A 254 20.79 7.33 -3.98
N THR A 255 21.79 8.10 -4.41
CA THR A 255 22.73 8.73 -3.48
C THR A 255 21.93 9.58 -2.49
N ASP A 256 22.23 9.41 -1.20
CA ASP A 256 21.60 10.12 -0.10
C ASP A 256 20.06 9.96 -0.07
N GLY A 257 19.50 8.86 -0.58
CA GLY A 257 18.04 8.68 -0.64
C GLY A 257 17.33 9.58 -1.65
N GLY A 258 18.05 10.10 -2.65
CA GLY A 258 17.45 10.79 -3.80
C GLY A 258 16.77 12.12 -3.45
N PRO A 259 17.50 13.13 -2.92
CA PRO A 259 16.91 14.43 -2.63
C PRO A 259 16.26 15.09 -3.86
N SER A 260 16.77 14.81 -5.07
CA SER A 260 16.21 15.34 -6.33
C SER A 260 15.10 14.52 -6.97
N TYR A 261 14.69 13.41 -6.35
CA TYR A 261 13.64 12.54 -6.86
C TYR A 261 12.29 13.06 -6.37
N THR A 262 11.40 13.37 -7.31
CA THR A 262 10.07 13.91 -7.03
C THR A 262 9.00 12.90 -7.35
N TRP A 263 7.86 12.93 -6.65
CA TRP A 263 6.72 12.08 -6.99
C TRP A 263 6.22 12.36 -8.40
N SER A 264 6.25 13.63 -8.83
CA SER A 264 5.92 14.01 -10.20
C SER A 264 6.87 13.46 -11.26
N SER A 265 8.09 13.06 -10.90
CA SER A 265 9.04 12.44 -11.84
C SER A 265 8.61 11.05 -12.31
N ILE A 266 7.67 10.40 -11.61
CA ILE A 266 7.05 9.13 -12.05
C ILE A 266 6.38 9.32 -13.41
N ALA A 267 5.78 10.49 -13.66
CA ALA A 267 5.14 10.80 -14.94
C ALA A 267 6.10 10.76 -16.13
N ASP A 268 7.39 11.02 -15.87
CA ASP A 268 8.46 11.04 -16.87
C ASP A 268 9.18 9.69 -16.99
N ASP A 269 8.83 8.69 -16.17
CA ASP A 269 9.39 7.34 -16.27
C ASP A 269 8.89 6.65 -17.55
N PRO A 270 9.76 6.01 -18.35
CA PRO A 270 9.36 5.36 -19.60
C PRO A 270 8.31 4.26 -19.42
N ASP A 271 8.42 3.43 -18.38
CA ASP A 271 7.50 2.32 -18.18
C ASP A 271 6.14 2.82 -17.68
N PHE A 272 6.13 3.83 -16.81
CA PHE A 272 4.88 4.48 -16.41
C PHE A 272 4.22 5.23 -17.57
N SER A 273 4.93 6.08 -18.30
CA SER A 273 4.36 6.89 -19.39
C SER A 273 3.83 6.08 -20.59
N GLU A 274 4.35 4.86 -20.77
CA GLU A 274 3.87 3.85 -21.72
C GLU A 274 2.73 2.97 -21.15
N GLY A 275 2.39 3.09 -19.86
CA GLY A 275 1.28 2.36 -19.23
C GLY A 275 1.64 0.97 -18.69
N LYS A 276 2.93 0.63 -18.56
CA LYS A 276 3.39 -0.70 -18.12
C LYS A 276 3.31 -0.92 -16.61
N ALA A 277 3.34 0.15 -15.83
CA ALA A 277 3.11 0.13 -14.38
C ALA A 277 1.68 0.58 -14.03
N PRO A 278 1.04 0.07 -12.96
CA PRO A 278 -0.20 0.64 -12.45
C PRO A 278 0.02 2.07 -11.93
N MET A 279 -1.04 2.87 -11.92
CA MET A 279 -1.03 4.22 -11.35
C MET A 279 -0.77 4.18 -9.85
N PRO A 280 0.33 4.76 -9.34
CA PRO A 280 0.53 4.83 -7.92
C PRO A 280 -0.26 5.99 -7.31
N LEU A 281 -0.99 5.69 -6.25
CA LEU A 281 -1.80 6.64 -5.50
C LEU A 281 -1.35 6.62 -4.04
N ILE A 282 -0.99 7.78 -3.51
CA ILE A 282 -0.70 7.94 -2.08
C ILE A 282 -1.81 8.78 -1.45
N VAL A 283 -2.30 8.38 -0.29
CA VAL A 283 -3.38 9.09 0.43
C VAL A 283 -2.84 9.75 1.69
N ALA A 284 -3.30 10.97 1.97
CA ALA A 284 -3.03 11.73 3.18
C ALA A 284 -4.30 12.47 3.62
N ASP A 285 -4.38 12.83 4.88
CA ASP A 285 -5.53 13.57 5.41
C ASP A 285 -5.19 15.04 5.63
N GLY A 286 -6.17 15.91 5.37
CA GLY A 286 -6.09 17.32 5.74
C GLY A 286 -6.27 17.50 7.24
N ARG A 287 -5.35 18.23 7.88
CA ARG A 287 -5.45 18.62 9.30
C ARG A 287 -5.44 20.12 9.40
N ALA A 288 -6.48 20.75 9.95
CA ALA A 288 -6.45 22.19 10.14
C ALA A 288 -5.49 22.57 11.29
N PRO A 289 -4.91 23.78 11.28
CA PRO A 289 -4.05 24.23 12.37
C PRO A 289 -4.75 24.10 13.75
N ASN A 290 -4.04 23.55 14.73
CA ASN A 290 -4.49 23.27 16.11
C ASN A 290 -5.48 22.11 16.30
N GLU A 291 -5.93 21.44 15.25
CA GLU A 291 -6.64 20.17 15.41
C GLU A 291 -5.67 19.09 15.88
N LYS A 292 -6.13 18.10 16.64
CA LYS A 292 -5.31 16.95 17.10
C LYS A 292 -5.94 15.60 16.78
N ILE A 293 -7.25 15.59 16.56
CA ILE A 293 -8.04 14.41 16.21
C ILE A 293 -8.46 14.61 14.78
N ILE A 294 -8.13 13.63 13.93
CA ILE A 294 -8.62 13.58 12.56
C ILE A 294 -9.95 12.84 12.59
N ALA A 295 -11.01 13.54 12.22
CA ALA A 295 -12.35 12.97 12.18
C ALA A 295 -12.55 12.20 10.87
N LEU A 296 -13.51 11.28 10.85
CA LEU A 296 -13.86 10.49 9.66
C LEU A 296 -14.24 11.36 8.43
N ASN A 297 -14.64 12.61 8.65
CA ASN A 297 -14.97 13.58 7.60
C ASN A 297 -13.81 14.53 7.25
N ALA A 298 -12.59 14.21 7.65
CA ALA A 298 -11.40 14.91 7.17
C ALA A 298 -11.34 14.89 5.64
N THR A 299 -10.70 15.90 5.07
CA THR A 299 -10.50 15.95 3.61
C THR A 299 -9.42 14.95 3.23
N ASN A 300 -9.76 13.96 2.42
CA ASN A 300 -8.79 12.97 1.94
C ASN A 300 -8.11 13.53 0.70
N PHE A 301 -6.79 13.74 0.79
CA PHE A 301 -5.95 14.14 -0.32
C PHE A 301 -5.34 12.91 -0.99
N GLU A 302 -5.29 12.94 -2.31
CA GLU A 302 -4.53 11.97 -3.10
C GLU A 302 -3.37 12.63 -3.84
N PHE A 303 -2.25 11.92 -3.87
CA PHE A 303 -1.11 12.21 -4.72
C PHE A 303 -1.12 11.25 -5.90
N THR A 304 -1.24 11.81 -7.10
CA THR A 304 -0.95 11.11 -8.36
C THR A 304 0.41 11.59 -8.89
N PRO A 305 1.02 10.93 -9.88
CA PRO A 305 2.22 11.45 -10.56
C PRO A 305 2.06 12.86 -11.17
N TRP A 306 0.84 13.41 -11.26
CA TRP A 306 0.61 14.71 -11.87
C TRP A 306 0.01 15.76 -10.95
N GLU A 307 -0.76 15.36 -9.96
CA GLU A 307 -1.61 16.25 -9.18
C GLU A 307 -1.68 15.84 -7.71
N LEU A 308 -1.79 16.85 -6.84
CA LEU A 308 -2.20 16.73 -5.44
C LEU A 308 -3.57 17.38 -5.30
N GLY A 309 -4.51 16.75 -4.63
CA GLY A 309 -5.80 17.37 -4.36
C GLY A 309 -6.80 16.43 -3.74
N SER A 310 -8.05 16.87 -3.68
CA SER A 310 -9.15 16.07 -3.19
C SER A 310 -10.38 16.20 -4.08
N TYR A 311 -11.09 15.08 -4.18
CA TYR A 311 -12.41 14.98 -4.77
C TYR A 311 -13.53 15.35 -3.80
N ASP A 312 -13.23 15.50 -2.50
CA ASP A 312 -14.25 15.83 -1.51
C ASP A 312 -14.87 17.20 -1.83
N PRO A 313 -16.20 17.38 -1.66
CA PRO A 313 -16.88 18.63 -1.99
C PRO A 313 -16.34 19.86 -1.26
N VAL A 314 -15.74 19.65 -0.08
CA VAL A 314 -15.11 20.72 0.70
C VAL A 314 -13.84 21.26 0.04
N LEU A 315 -13.19 20.57 -0.89
CA LEU A 315 -12.05 21.12 -1.64
C LEU A 315 -12.33 21.16 -3.14
N GLU A 316 -12.71 20.01 -3.71
CA GLU A 316 -12.99 19.78 -5.13
C GLU A 316 -11.94 20.45 -6.05
N GLY A 317 -10.66 20.18 -5.78
CA GLY A 317 -9.55 20.93 -6.37
C GLY A 317 -8.25 20.15 -6.40
N PHE A 318 -7.53 20.26 -7.51
CA PHE A 318 -6.25 19.60 -7.74
C PHE A 318 -5.19 20.59 -8.25
N VAL A 319 -4.05 20.65 -7.58
CA VAL A 319 -2.88 21.42 -8.00
C VAL A 319 -1.95 20.54 -8.85
N PRO A 320 -1.37 21.05 -9.94
CA PRO A 320 -0.30 20.36 -10.65
C PRO A 320 0.90 20.11 -9.71
N LEU A 321 1.17 18.85 -9.38
CA LEU A 321 2.09 18.45 -8.33
C LEU A 321 3.51 18.96 -8.57
N LYS A 322 3.98 18.91 -9.82
CA LYS A 322 5.28 19.47 -10.23
C LYS A 322 5.48 20.92 -9.82
N TYR A 323 4.39 21.70 -9.70
CA TYR A 323 4.41 23.11 -9.39
C TYR A 323 3.84 23.45 -8.00
N VAL A 324 3.61 22.45 -7.15
CA VAL A 324 2.87 22.58 -5.88
C VAL A 324 3.45 23.63 -4.93
N GLY A 325 4.78 23.81 -4.92
CA GLY A 325 5.45 24.81 -4.08
C GLY A 325 5.35 26.26 -4.58
N SER A 326 4.55 26.54 -5.61
CA SER A 326 4.37 27.88 -6.17
C SER A 326 3.32 28.68 -5.40
N GLU A 327 3.41 30.02 -5.46
CA GLU A 327 2.41 30.90 -4.83
C GLU A 327 1.14 31.02 -5.69
N PHE A 328 0.18 30.11 -5.52
CA PHE A 328 -1.15 30.21 -6.13
C PHE A 328 -2.02 31.21 -5.35
N ASP A 329 -2.86 31.97 -6.06
CA ASP A 329 -3.91 32.82 -5.48
C ASP A 329 -5.22 32.57 -6.25
N LYS A 330 -6.28 32.21 -5.52
CA LYS A 330 -7.63 31.98 -6.08
C LYS A 330 -7.61 31.00 -7.26
N GLY A 331 -6.86 29.93 -7.09
CA GLY A 331 -6.75 28.84 -8.06
C GLY A 331 -5.83 29.11 -9.25
N LYS A 332 -5.06 30.21 -9.25
CA LYS A 332 -4.18 30.56 -10.39
C LYS A 332 -2.80 30.99 -9.89
N LEU A 333 -1.77 30.61 -10.63
CA LEU A 333 -0.42 31.13 -10.40
C LEU A 333 -0.29 32.53 -11.04
N PRO A 334 -0.08 33.62 -10.26
CA PRO A 334 -0.02 34.98 -10.77
C PRO A 334 1.10 35.21 -11.79
N LYS A 335 0.92 36.18 -12.69
CA LYS A 335 1.88 36.42 -13.80
C LYS A 335 3.26 36.89 -13.34
N ASP A 336 3.32 37.56 -12.22
CA ASP A 336 4.52 38.13 -11.59
C ASP A 336 5.24 37.14 -10.65
N LYS A 337 4.61 36.01 -10.33
CA LYS A 337 5.20 34.95 -9.50
C LYS A 337 5.99 33.95 -10.34
N SER A 338 6.88 33.18 -9.73
CA SER A 338 7.66 32.14 -10.41
C SER A 338 6.97 30.78 -10.29
N CYS A 339 7.23 29.86 -11.23
CA CYS A 339 6.91 28.45 -11.03
C CYS A 339 8.02 27.82 -10.18
N ILE A 340 7.64 27.02 -9.20
CA ILE A 340 8.54 26.34 -8.27
C ILE A 340 8.39 24.84 -8.49
N ALA A 341 9.49 24.12 -8.66
CA ALA A 341 9.51 22.66 -8.74
C ALA A 341 10.42 22.05 -7.66
N GLY A 342 10.27 20.76 -7.40
CA GLY A 342 11.08 20.02 -6.41
C GLY A 342 10.49 19.96 -5.01
N PHE A 343 9.38 20.65 -4.74
CA PHE A 343 8.69 20.59 -3.44
C PHE A 343 8.13 19.19 -3.15
N ASP A 344 7.67 18.50 -4.18
CA ASP A 344 7.10 17.16 -4.13
C ASP A 344 8.17 16.05 -4.08
N ASN A 345 9.24 16.24 -3.30
CA ASN A 345 10.24 15.20 -3.06
C ASN A 345 9.53 13.88 -2.67
N ALA A 346 9.90 12.77 -3.31
CA ALA A 346 9.19 11.51 -3.13
C ALA A 346 9.26 10.98 -1.70
N GLY A 347 10.39 11.20 -1.01
CA GLY A 347 10.54 10.93 0.41
C GLY A 347 9.58 11.77 1.26
N PHE A 348 9.40 13.05 0.93
CA PHE A 348 8.45 13.93 1.62
C PHE A 348 6.98 13.56 1.37
N VAL A 349 6.63 13.08 0.16
CA VAL A 349 5.28 12.55 -0.14
C VAL A 349 4.99 11.28 0.67
N MET A 350 5.89 10.30 0.66
CA MET A 350 5.78 9.10 1.50
C MET A 350 5.77 9.45 3.00
N GLY A 351 6.60 10.42 3.40
CA GLY A 351 6.65 10.97 4.75
C GLY A 351 5.31 11.59 5.16
N THR A 352 4.71 12.42 4.30
CA THR A 352 3.39 13.06 4.53
C THR A 352 2.31 12.03 4.82
N SER A 353 2.26 10.97 4.01
CA SER A 353 1.31 9.86 4.19
C SER A 353 1.61 8.98 5.40
N SER A 354 2.71 9.22 6.12
CA SER A 354 3.12 8.48 7.33
C SER A 354 3.49 9.39 8.51
N SER A 355 2.99 10.63 8.52
CA SER A 355 3.30 11.66 9.51
C SER A 355 2.57 11.48 10.85
N LEU A 356 2.63 10.28 11.43
CA LEU A 356 1.98 9.89 12.68
C LEU A 356 2.73 10.39 13.94
N PHE A 357 3.29 11.60 13.89
CA PHE A 357 4.15 12.14 14.96
C PHE A 357 3.39 12.46 16.25
N ASN A 358 2.08 12.72 16.16
CA ASN A 358 1.19 12.82 17.32
C ASN A 358 1.26 11.56 18.20
N GLN A 359 1.54 10.39 17.63
CA GLN A 359 1.69 9.12 18.37
C GLN A 359 3.17 8.78 18.63
N ILE A 360 4.05 8.92 17.63
CA ILE A 360 5.49 8.56 17.76
C ILE A 360 6.20 9.39 18.85
N VAL A 361 5.87 10.67 18.99
CA VAL A 361 6.50 11.58 19.98
C VAL A 361 6.18 11.20 21.42
N LEU A 362 4.97 10.68 21.66
CA LEU A 362 4.60 10.19 22.98
C LEU A 362 5.52 9.04 23.39
N TYR A 363 5.77 8.11 22.46
CA TYR A 363 6.58 6.92 22.73
C TYR A 363 8.09 7.17 22.77
N LEU A 364 8.63 8.12 22.00
CA LEU A 364 10.07 8.42 22.03
C LEU A 364 10.52 9.13 23.31
N ASN A 365 9.61 9.84 23.99
CA ASN A 365 9.91 10.56 25.23
C ASN A 365 9.59 9.76 26.51
N GLU A 366 9.09 8.53 26.39
CA GLU A 366 8.87 7.64 27.53
C GLU A 366 10.20 7.06 28.04
N GLU A 367 10.47 7.21 29.35
CA GLU A 367 11.62 6.55 29.98
C GLU A 367 11.49 5.02 29.83
N ASN A 368 12.50 4.37 29.22
CA ASN A 368 12.50 2.94 28.86
C ASN A 368 11.51 2.55 27.74
N SER A 369 11.31 3.42 26.75
CA SER A 369 10.56 3.08 25.54
C SER A 369 11.13 1.85 24.82
N ASN A 370 10.34 0.77 24.73
CA ASN A 370 10.69 -0.45 24.00
C ASN A 370 10.67 -0.26 22.47
N TYR A 371 10.35 0.94 21.98
CA TYR A 371 10.18 1.24 20.56
C TYR A 371 11.44 1.82 19.89
N VAL A 372 12.41 2.26 20.70
CA VAL A 372 13.76 2.57 20.22
C VAL A 372 14.60 1.28 20.33
N PRO A 373 15.09 0.71 19.23
CA PRO A 373 15.86 -0.53 19.28
C PRO A 373 17.09 -0.44 20.22
N ASP A 374 17.38 -1.54 20.92
CA ASP A 374 18.61 -1.71 21.71
C ASP A 374 19.82 -1.46 20.78
N GLY A 375 20.57 -0.37 21.01
CA GLY A 375 21.77 -0.05 20.22
C GLY A 375 21.74 1.29 19.49
N VAL A 376 20.58 1.95 19.38
CA VAL A 376 20.49 3.30 18.81
C VAL A 376 21.36 4.25 19.64
N PRO A 377 22.40 4.89 19.05
CA PRO A 377 23.32 5.72 19.82
C PRO A 377 22.63 6.95 20.42
N ASN A 378 23.00 7.35 21.64
CA ASN A 378 22.43 8.53 22.31
C ASN A 378 22.48 9.81 21.45
N ILE A 379 23.49 9.97 20.61
CA ILE A 379 23.60 11.12 19.71
C ILE A 379 22.47 11.17 18.65
N ALA A 380 21.95 10.02 18.22
CA ALA A 380 20.79 9.94 17.32
C ALA A 380 19.51 10.39 18.04
N ILE A 381 19.32 9.94 19.28
CA ILE A 381 18.21 10.36 20.15
C ILE A 381 18.31 11.86 20.41
N GLU A 382 19.48 12.37 20.79
CA GLU A 382 19.72 13.81 21.00
C GLU A 382 19.44 14.64 19.74
N ALA A 383 19.88 14.18 18.57
CA ALA A 383 19.62 14.86 17.29
C ALA A 383 18.12 14.94 17.00
N VAL A 384 17.40 13.84 17.16
CA VAL A 384 15.94 13.78 16.98
C VAL A 384 15.22 14.67 18.01
N SER A 385 15.59 14.61 19.29
CA SER A 385 15.06 15.48 20.35
C SER A 385 15.34 16.96 20.08
N ALA A 386 16.50 17.31 19.53
CA ALA A 386 16.83 18.69 19.18
C ALA A 386 15.92 19.21 18.06
N VAL A 387 15.63 18.40 17.04
CA VAL A 387 14.64 18.71 16.00
C VAL A 387 13.27 18.93 16.61
N PHE A 388 12.82 18.02 17.46
CA PHE A 388 11.54 18.15 18.15
C PHE A 388 11.44 19.45 18.96
N ASN A 389 12.47 19.77 19.75
CA ASN A 389 12.49 21.00 20.54
C ASN A 389 12.51 22.26 19.67
N ALA A 390 13.15 22.21 18.50
CA ALA A 390 13.20 23.34 17.57
C ALA A 390 11.88 23.55 16.80
N ILE A 391 11.05 22.51 16.67
CA ILE A 391 9.88 22.49 15.77
C ILE A 391 8.54 22.39 16.55
N GLY A 392 8.58 21.90 17.79
CA GLY A 392 7.40 21.56 18.60
C GLY A 392 6.55 22.75 19.10
N SER A 393 6.97 23.99 18.91
CA SER A 393 6.22 25.17 19.39
C SER A 393 5.17 25.71 18.41
N GLU A 394 5.09 25.23 17.15
CA GLU A 394 4.29 25.87 16.08
C GLU A 394 3.37 24.91 15.27
N ASN A 395 2.95 23.77 15.82
CA ASN A 395 2.23 22.71 15.08
C ASN A 395 2.99 22.26 13.80
N ASN A 396 4.32 22.29 13.81
CA ASN A 396 5.15 21.79 12.71
C ASN A 396 5.51 20.31 12.92
N ASP A 397 4.69 19.61 13.73
CA ASP A 397 4.74 18.18 13.97
C ASP A 397 4.21 17.36 12.79
N ILE A 398 3.73 17.99 11.72
CA ILE A 398 3.03 17.39 10.57
C ILE A 398 3.57 17.87 9.24
N ALA A 399 3.08 17.35 8.12
CA ALA A 399 3.58 17.73 6.81
C ALA A 399 3.16 19.16 6.46
N ASP A 400 4.13 20.05 6.25
CA ASP A 400 3.87 21.44 5.87
C ASP A 400 4.06 21.64 4.37
N TRP A 401 2.97 21.99 3.70
CA TRP A 401 2.91 22.26 2.26
C TRP A 401 2.75 23.76 1.96
N THR A 402 3.35 24.63 2.79
CA THR A 402 3.42 26.08 2.55
C THR A 402 4.33 26.44 1.38
N PRO A 403 3.90 27.30 0.44
CA PRO A 403 2.62 28.03 0.41
C PRO A 403 1.44 27.14 0.03
N ASN A 404 0.28 27.35 0.67
CA ASN A 404 -0.94 26.62 0.36
C ASN A 404 -1.38 26.85 -1.10
N PRO A 405 -1.36 25.83 -1.97
CA PRO A 405 -1.78 25.99 -3.36
C PRO A 405 -3.29 26.27 -3.53
N PHE A 406 -4.09 25.97 -2.50
CA PHE A 406 -5.54 26.16 -2.47
C PHE A 406 -5.96 27.47 -1.79
N TYR A 407 -5.02 28.37 -1.50
CA TYR A 407 -5.35 29.67 -0.92
C TYR A 407 -6.32 30.45 -1.83
N GLY A 408 -7.46 30.86 -1.27
CA GLY A 408 -8.55 31.53 -1.97
C GLY A 408 -9.33 30.66 -2.98
N TRP A 409 -9.08 29.35 -3.08
CA TRP A 409 -9.84 28.43 -3.94
C TRP A 409 -11.12 27.95 -3.25
N ASN A 410 -12.27 28.02 -3.92
CA ASN A 410 -13.58 27.60 -3.38
C ASN A 410 -13.87 28.11 -1.95
N PRO A 411 -13.75 29.43 -1.66
CA PRO A 411 -13.66 29.96 -0.29
C PRO A 411 -14.93 29.80 0.56
N GLU A 412 -16.06 29.43 -0.05
CA GLU A 412 -17.32 29.15 0.64
C GLU A 412 -17.32 27.76 1.31
N GLU A 413 -16.72 26.77 0.66
CA GLU A 413 -16.70 25.36 1.10
C GLU A 413 -15.31 24.93 1.64
N ASN A 414 -14.25 25.48 1.07
CA ASN A 414 -12.87 25.08 1.35
C ASN A 414 -12.30 25.72 2.60
N LEU A 415 -12.15 24.88 3.63
CA LEU A 415 -11.54 25.23 4.91
C LEU A 415 -10.10 25.74 4.74
N SER A 416 -9.33 25.18 3.79
CA SER A 416 -7.95 25.61 3.53
C SER A 416 -7.87 26.96 2.81
N ALA A 417 -8.95 27.43 2.17
CA ALA A 417 -8.92 28.65 1.36
C ALA A 417 -8.57 29.92 2.14
N LYS A 418 -8.74 29.90 3.47
CA LYS A 418 -8.49 31.03 4.38
C LYS A 418 -7.11 30.99 5.04
N SER A 419 -6.33 29.93 4.78
CA SER A 419 -5.02 29.71 5.36
C SER A 419 -3.95 29.77 4.27
N GLU A 420 -2.89 30.53 4.49
CA GLU A 420 -1.70 30.50 3.63
C GLU A 420 -0.87 29.21 3.81
N ARG A 421 -1.23 28.41 4.82
CA ARG A 421 -0.59 27.14 5.18
C ARG A 421 -1.51 25.96 4.89
N LEU A 422 -0.99 24.96 4.18
CA LEU A 422 -1.62 23.66 3.99
C LEU A 422 -0.87 22.64 4.83
N THR A 423 -1.58 21.90 5.66
CA THR A 423 -1.01 20.89 6.54
C THR A 423 -1.69 19.55 6.33
N LEU A 424 -0.89 18.52 6.13
CA LEU A 424 -1.33 17.16 5.85
C LEU A 424 -0.72 16.18 6.87
N VAL A 425 -1.42 15.07 7.10
CA VAL A 425 -1.01 13.99 8.02
C VAL A 425 -1.18 12.61 7.38
N ASP A 426 -0.83 11.57 8.13
CA ASP A 426 -1.01 10.18 7.70
C ASP A 426 -2.46 9.94 7.29
N GLY A 427 -2.67 9.33 6.12
CA GLY A 427 -3.99 9.11 5.53
C GLY A 427 -4.81 8.01 6.21
N GLY A 428 -4.26 7.34 7.22
CA GLY A 428 -4.97 6.38 8.06
C GLY A 428 -5.51 6.97 9.37
N GLU A 429 -5.25 8.25 9.66
CA GLU A 429 -5.68 8.86 10.93
C GLU A 429 -7.21 9.04 11.04
N ASP A 430 -7.93 9.05 9.91
CA ASP A 430 -9.38 9.06 9.84
C ASP A 430 -10.05 7.67 9.98
N LEU A 431 -9.27 6.64 10.35
CA LEU A 431 -9.62 5.20 10.42
C LEU A 431 -9.77 4.50 9.07
N GLN A 432 -9.71 5.19 7.93
CA GLN A 432 -9.69 4.56 6.60
C GLN A 432 -8.30 4.04 6.25
N ASN A 433 -7.72 3.21 7.11
CA ASN A 433 -6.35 2.73 7.01
C ASN A 433 -6.05 1.91 5.74
N ILE A 434 -7.06 1.48 4.98
CA ILE A 434 -6.95 1.00 3.61
C ILE A 434 -7.42 2.12 2.65
N PRO A 435 -6.58 2.54 1.70
CA PRO A 435 -6.88 3.64 0.77
C PRO A 435 -7.88 3.23 -0.33
N TYR A 436 -9.14 2.99 0.05
CA TYR A 436 -10.23 2.67 -0.88
C TYR A 436 -10.70 3.90 -1.64
N TYR A 437 -10.76 5.07 -0.98
CA TYR A 437 -11.40 6.28 -1.51
C TYR A 437 -10.99 6.64 -2.96
N PRO A 438 -9.69 6.57 -3.35
CA PRO A 438 -9.29 6.82 -4.73
C PRO A 438 -9.95 5.87 -5.75
N HIS A 439 -10.24 4.62 -5.38
CA HIS A 439 -10.85 3.62 -6.27
C HIS A 439 -12.37 3.78 -6.41
N LEU A 440 -13.02 4.55 -5.52
CA LEU A 440 -14.48 4.73 -5.51
C LEU A 440 -14.98 5.84 -6.44
N ARG A 441 -14.05 6.49 -7.16
CA ARG A 441 -14.38 7.53 -8.14
C ARG A 441 -15.01 6.89 -9.37
N LYS A 442 -16.24 7.30 -9.67
CA LYS A 442 -17.00 6.79 -10.83
C LYS A 442 -16.24 6.92 -12.14
N ASP A 443 -15.55 8.04 -12.34
CA ASP A 443 -14.73 8.30 -13.54
C ASP A 443 -13.55 7.36 -13.70
N ARG A 444 -13.06 6.74 -12.61
CA ARG A 444 -12.02 5.71 -12.69
C ARG A 444 -12.57 4.35 -13.07
N GLU A 445 -13.90 4.16 -13.03
CA GLU A 445 -14.60 2.94 -13.44
C GLU A 445 -13.94 1.66 -12.92
N VAL A 446 -13.53 1.64 -11.64
CA VAL A 446 -12.91 0.47 -11.02
C VAL A 446 -13.99 -0.59 -10.76
N ASP A 447 -13.71 -1.80 -11.19
CA ASP A 447 -14.64 -2.94 -11.11
C ASP A 447 -14.47 -3.75 -9.84
N VAL A 448 -13.22 -3.92 -9.43
CA VAL A 448 -12.84 -4.69 -8.26
C VAL A 448 -11.63 -4.05 -7.58
N VAL A 449 -11.62 -4.05 -6.26
CA VAL A 449 -10.46 -3.67 -5.46
C VAL A 449 -10.01 -4.87 -4.65
N PHE A 450 -8.78 -5.34 -4.87
CA PHE A 450 -8.12 -6.27 -3.97
C PHE A 450 -7.34 -5.47 -2.93
N SER A 451 -7.77 -5.57 -1.68
CA SER A 451 -7.13 -4.88 -0.57
C SER A 451 -6.42 -5.84 0.37
N PHE A 452 -5.26 -5.43 0.84
CA PHE A 452 -4.51 -6.16 1.87
C PHE A 452 -4.45 -5.33 3.15
N ASP A 453 -5.07 -5.84 4.21
CA ASP A 453 -5.23 -5.15 5.49
C ASP A 453 -4.21 -5.65 6.52
N SER A 454 -3.32 -4.78 6.97
CA SER A 454 -2.33 -5.02 8.02
C SER A 454 -2.53 -4.08 9.20
N SER A 455 -3.76 -3.60 9.41
CA SER A 455 -4.13 -2.78 10.56
C SER A 455 -3.90 -3.51 11.88
N ALA A 456 -3.58 -2.76 12.93
CA ALA A 456 -3.32 -3.28 14.28
C ALA A 456 -4.49 -2.90 15.20
N ASP A 457 -5.65 -3.54 14.98
CA ASP A 457 -6.92 -3.10 15.57
C ASP A 457 -7.30 -3.86 16.84
N THR A 458 -6.84 -5.12 16.95
CA THR A 458 -7.09 -5.99 18.12
C THR A 458 -5.99 -5.85 19.17
N GLU A 459 -6.21 -6.45 20.36
CA GLU A 459 -5.22 -6.51 21.45
C GLU A 459 -3.86 -7.06 20.99
N PHE A 460 -3.88 -8.07 20.11
CA PHE A 460 -2.69 -8.65 19.50
C PHE A 460 -2.34 -8.09 18.11
N ALA A 461 -2.75 -6.86 17.78
CA ALA A 461 -2.38 -6.15 16.55
C ALA A 461 -2.75 -6.88 15.23
N TRP A 462 -3.90 -7.55 15.21
CA TRP A 462 -4.50 -8.10 14.00
C TRP A 462 -5.62 -7.20 13.47
N PRO A 463 -5.97 -7.29 12.17
CA PRO A 463 -7.10 -6.56 11.63
C PRO A 463 -8.45 -7.04 12.18
N ASP A 464 -9.40 -6.14 12.36
CA ASP A 464 -10.77 -6.47 12.79
C ASP A 464 -11.87 -5.92 11.86
N GLY A 465 -11.48 -5.31 10.75
CA GLY A 465 -12.38 -4.70 9.78
C GLY A 465 -12.69 -3.22 10.04
N ALA A 466 -12.05 -2.57 11.03
CA ALA A 466 -12.24 -1.14 11.31
C ALA A 466 -12.13 -0.26 10.05
N SER A 467 -11.15 -0.52 9.18
CA SER A 467 -10.95 0.29 7.97
C SER A 467 -12.09 0.20 6.94
N PRO A 468 -12.50 -0.98 6.44
CA PRO A 468 -13.65 -1.05 5.53
C PRO A 468 -14.95 -0.57 6.17
N ILE A 469 -15.12 -0.70 7.50
CA ILE A 469 -16.24 -0.11 8.24
C ILE A 469 -16.20 1.41 8.16
N ALA A 470 -15.05 2.04 8.47
CA ALA A 470 -14.88 3.48 8.42
C ALA A 470 -15.17 4.04 7.00
N THR A 471 -14.65 3.40 5.96
CA THR A 471 -14.95 3.80 4.57
C THR A 471 -16.44 3.65 4.24
N TYR A 472 -17.10 2.58 4.70
CA TYR A 472 -18.55 2.44 4.53
C TYR A 472 -19.30 3.57 5.22
N GLU A 473 -19.02 3.84 6.50
CA GLU A 473 -19.66 4.90 7.27
C GLU A 473 -19.45 6.27 6.63
N ARG A 474 -18.22 6.59 6.20
CA ARG A 474 -17.90 7.83 5.49
C ARG A 474 -18.68 7.95 4.19
N SER A 475 -18.87 6.85 3.46
CA SER A 475 -19.62 6.83 2.19
C SER A 475 -21.10 7.21 2.35
N LEU A 476 -21.64 7.10 3.57
CA LEU A 476 -23.02 7.48 3.91
C LEU A 476 -23.17 8.98 4.23
N THR A 477 -22.08 9.74 4.26
CA THR A 477 -22.06 11.16 4.61
C THR A 477 -21.83 12.05 3.38
N ASP A 478 -22.22 13.33 3.48
CA ASP A 478 -22.14 14.28 2.37
C ASP A 478 -20.70 14.55 1.88
N ILE A 479 -19.68 14.31 2.72
CA ILE A 479 -18.26 14.49 2.34
C ILE A 479 -17.83 13.52 1.23
N SER A 480 -18.47 12.36 1.13
CA SER A 480 -18.17 11.32 0.12
C SER A 480 -19.05 11.43 -1.12
N LYS A 481 -19.80 12.53 -1.29
CA LYS A 481 -20.72 12.70 -2.41
C LYS A 481 -20.02 12.47 -3.75
N GLY A 482 -20.59 11.60 -4.57
CA GLY A 482 -20.01 11.19 -5.85
C GLY A 482 -19.15 9.92 -5.78
N SER A 483 -18.98 9.33 -4.60
CA SER A 483 -18.43 7.99 -4.39
C SER A 483 -19.44 7.10 -3.65
N SER A 484 -19.27 5.78 -3.72
CA SER A 484 -20.04 4.84 -2.93
C SER A 484 -19.19 3.64 -2.55
N PHE A 485 -19.52 3.02 -1.41
CA PHE A 485 -18.87 1.82 -0.90
C PHE A 485 -19.93 0.76 -0.59
N PRO A 486 -19.66 -0.54 -0.76
CA PRO A 486 -20.60 -1.57 -0.35
C PRO A 486 -20.82 -1.58 1.15
N ALA A 487 -21.98 -2.10 1.57
CA ALA A 487 -22.26 -2.29 2.99
C ALA A 487 -21.26 -3.26 3.63
N VAL A 488 -20.82 -2.91 4.84
CA VAL A 488 -19.91 -3.68 5.68
C VAL A 488 -20.55 -3.82 7.07
N PRO A 489 -20.51 -5.00 7.71
CA PRO A 489 -21.07 -5.17 9.04
C PRO A 489 -20.23 -4.45 10.11
N GLY A 490 -20.82 -4.19 11.28
CA GLY A 490 -20.07 -3.67 12.42
C GLY A 490 -18.99 -4.65 12.93
N LYS A 491 -18.04 -4.11 13.70
CA LYS A 491 -16.82 -4.81 14.17
C LYS A 491 -17.09 -6.15 14.88
N ASN A 492 -18.11 -6.22 15.73
CA ASN A 492 -18.46 -7.46 16.43
C ASN A 492 -18.89 -8.55 15.43
N THR A 493 -19.81 -8.23 14.54
CA THR A 493 -20.23 -9.12 13.44
C THR A 493 -19.04 -9.52 12.56
N PHE A 494 -18.14 -8.57 12.27
CA PHE A 494 -16.96 -8.81 11.44
C PHE A 494 -16.08 -9.93 12.03
N GLN A 495 -15.84 -9.89 13.33
CA GLN A 495 -15.06 -10.91 14.05
C GLN A 495 -15.85 -12.20 14.27
N ASN A 496 -17.10 -12.13 14.74
CA ASN A 496 -17.94 -13.31 15.03
C ASN A 496 -18.19 -14.19 13.80
N LEU A 497 -18.30 -13.58 12.61
CA LEU A 497 -18.44 -14.31 11.34
C LEU A 497 -17.08 -14.70 10.70
N GLY A 498 -15.98 -14.39 11.38
CA GLY A 498 -14.61 -14.66 10.94
C GLY A 498 -14.24 -13.94 9.65
N LEU A 499 -14.83 -12.78 9.35
CA LEU A 499 -14.54 -12.01 8.13
C LEU A 499 -13.11 -11.45 8.13
N ASN A 500 -12.50 -11.33 9.31
CA ASN A 500 -11.09 -10.97 9.52
C ASN A 500 -10.14 -12.19 9.59
N SER A 501 -10.62 -13.42 9.37
CA SER A 501 -9.80 -14.65 9.42
C SER A 501 -9.51 -15.28 8.04
N ARG A 502 -10.10 -14.72 6.99
CA ARG A 502 -10.03 -15.19 5.60
C ARG A 502 -10.38 -14.04 4.65
N PRO A 503 -10.06 -14.16 3.35
CA PRO A 503 -10.58 -13.22 2.37
C PRO A 503 -12.11 -13.14 2.42
N THR A 504 -12.66 -11.93 2.32
CA THR A 504 -14.11 -11.65 2.38
C THR A 504 -14.48 -10.67 1.28
N PHE A 505 -15.62 -10.88 0.61
CA PHE A 505 -16.09 -10.01 -0.45
C PHE A 505 -17.26 -9.14 0.01
N PHE A 506 -17.24 -7.86 -0.39
CA PHE A 506 -18.34 -6.91 -0.18
C PHE A 506 -18.80 -6.33 -1.52
N GLY A 507 -20.12 -6.12 -1.65
CA GLY A 507 -20.70 -5.56 -2.89
C GLY A 507 -20.84 -6.58 -4.03
N CYS A 508 -21.00 -7.87 -3.73
CA CYS A 508 -21.08 -8.90 -4.77
C CYS A 508 -22.28 -8.77 -5.70
N ASN A 509 -23.38 -8.22 -5.22
CA ASN A 509 -24.54 -7.96 -6.04
C ASN A 509 -24.66 -6.46 -6.35
N ALA A 510 -24.28 -6.07 -7.57
CA ALA A 510 -24.37 -4.69 -8.02
C ALA A 510 -25.81 -4.14 -8.02
N THR A 511 -26.84 -4.98 -8.21
CA THR A 511 -28.24 -4.51 -8.25
C THR A 511 -28.77 -4.11 -6.88
N ASN A 512 -28.11 -4.53 -5.81
CA ASN A 512 -28.50 -4.17 -4.44
C ASN A 512 -27.90 -2.82 -3.99
N MET A 513 -27.11 -2.17 -4.86
CA MET A 513 -26.42 -0.92 -4.54
C MET A 513 -27.20 0.27 -5.13
N THR A 514 -27.39 1.31 -4.33
CA THR A 514 -28.03 2.56 -4.78
C THR A 514 -27.17 3.31 -5.81
N GLU A 515 -25.85 3.21 -5.66
CA GLU A 515 -24.86 3.85 -6.53
C GLU A 515 -23.77 2.84 -6.90
N PRO A 516 -23.26 2.85 -8.15
CA PRO A 516 -22.23 1.90 -8.59
C PRO A 516 -20.97 1.96 -7.73
N SER A 517 -20.49 0.81 -7.28
CA SER A 517 -19.25 0.66 -6.51
C SER A 517 -18.50 -0.59 -6.98
N PRO A 518 -17.16 -0.59 -6.90
CA PRO A 518 -16.39 -1.81 -7.12
C PRO A 518 -16.80 -2.94 -6.17
N LEU A 519 -16.58 -4.18 -6.62
CA LEU A 519 -16.51 -5.32 -5.71
C LEU A 519 -15.27 -5.15 -4.82
N ILE A 520 -15.42 -5.27 -3.51
CA ILE A 520 -14.26 -5.22 -2.60
C ILE A 520 -13.88 -6.64 -2.23
N VAL A 521 -12.63 -7.01 -2.53
CA VAL A 521 -11.98 -8.24 -2.05
C VAL A 521 -11.07 -7.86 -0.90
N TYR A 522 -11.58 -8.00 0.32
CA TYR A 522 -10.88 -7.70 1.56
C TYR A 522 -10.03 -8.89 1.99
N ILE A 523 -8.71 -8.72 2.10
CA ILE A 523 -7.77 -9.76 2.53
C ILE A 523 -7.10 -9.30 3.83
N PRO A 524 -7.48 -9.85 4.99
CA PRO A 524 -6.86 -9.52 6.27
C PRO A 524 -5.53 -10.25 6.44
N ASN A 525 -4.52 -9.56 6.96
CA ASN A 525 -3.32 -10.17 7.50
C ASN A 525 -3.70 -11.16 8.61
N TYR A 526 -3.10 -12.34 8.59
CA TYR A 526 -3.43 -13.45 9.49
C TYR A 526 -2.20 -14.36 9.65
N PRO A 527 -2.00 -15.06 10.78
CA PRO A 527 -0.85 -15.94 10.97
C PRO A 527 -1.01 -17.23 10.14
N TYR A 528 -0.50 -17.23 8.92
CA TYR A 528 -0.49 -18.42 8.07
C TYR A 528 0.74 -19.29 8.37
N VAL A 529 1.93 -18.68 8.31
CA VAL A 529 3.23 -19.35 8.51
C VAL A 529 4.16 -18.54 9.43
N TYR A 530 3.85 -17.27 9.71
CA TYR A 530 4.63 -16.43 10.62
C TYR A 530 3.74 -15.40 11.33
N SER A 531 4.10 -15.02 12.56
CA SER A 531 3.41 -13.98 13.32
C SER A 531 3.83 -12.60 12.80
N SER A 532 3.20 -12.15 11.73
CA SER A 532 3.56 -10.90 11.05
C SER A 532 3.01 -9.63 11.72
N ASN A 533 2.24 -9.76 12.80
CA ASN A 533 1.65 -8.68 13.61
C ASN A 533 2.67 -7.90 14.47
N ILE A 534 3.85 -7.59 13.91
CA ILE A 534 4.87 -6.79 14.58
C ILE A 534 4.36 -5.37 14.90
N SER A 535 4.99 -4.69 15.87
CA SER A 535 4.58 -3.32 16.23
C SER A 535 4.69 -2.36 15.05
N THR A 536 3.72 -1.44 14.93
CA THR A 536 3.77 -0.33 13.95
C THR A 536 5.03 0.53 14.13
N PHE A 537 5.56 0.62 15.35
CA PHE A 537 6.72 1.44 15.70
C PHE A 537 8.03 0.66 15.73
N GLN A 538 8.05 -0.60 15.27
CA GLN A 538 9.30 -1.35 15.14
C GLN A 538 10.15 -0.72 14.03
N MET A 539 11.30 -0.14 14.41
CA MET A 539 12.15 0.65 13.51
C MET A 539 13.30 -0.12 12.87
N SER A 540 13.46 -1.40 13.21
CA SER A 540 14.46 -2.29 12.61
C SER A 540 13.91 -3.72 12.50
N ILE A 541 14.25 -4.41 11.41
CA ILE A 541 13.82 -5.77 11.10
C ILE A 541 15.02 -6.51 10.53
N ASN A 542 15.38 -7.64 11.14
CA ASN A 542 16.48 -8.47 10.63
C ASN A 542 16.07 -9.19 9.33
N SER A 543 17.04 -9.59 8.50
CA SER A 543 16.75 -10.19 7.18
C SER A 543 15.85 -11.44 7.24
N SER A 544 15.99 -12.28 8.27
CA SER A 544 15.20 -13.51 8.42
C SER A 544 13.75 -13.20 8.79
N GLU A 545 13.52 -12.27 9.70
CA GLU A 545 12.19 -11.78 10.08
C GLU A 545 11.51 -11.05 8.92
N LEU A 546 12.25 -10.21 8.18
CA LEU A 546 11.78 -9.55 6.97
C LEU A 546 11.24 -10.58 5.97
N SER A 547 12.03 -11.61 5.70
CA SER A 547 11.67 -12.68 4.77
C SER A 547 10.44 -13.45 5.24
N ALA A 548 10.35 -13.79 6.54
CA ALA A 548 9.22 -14.50 7.11
C ALA A 548 7.91 -13.69 7.09
N ILE A 549 7.97 -12.37 7.27
CA ILE A 549 6.79 -11.49 7.15
C ILE A 549 6.29 -11.45 5.69
N ILE A 550 7.20 -11.28 4.73
CA ILE A 550 6.86 -11.32 3.30
C ILE A 550 6.25 -12.67 2.93
N GLU A 551 6.84 -13.77 3.39
CA GLU A 551 6.34 -15.12 3.13
C GLU A 551 4.93 -15.34 3.72
N ASN A 552 4.66 -14.82 4.92
CA ASN A 552 3.31 -14.84 5.48
C ASN A 552 2.32 -14.03 4.65
N GLY A 553 2.69 -12.82 4.19
CA GLY A 553 1.85 -12.02 3.29
C GLY A 553 1.53 -12.75 1.98
N TYR A 554 2.53 -13.42 1.39
CA TYR A 554 2.37 -14.25 0.19
C TYR A 554 1.40 -15.42 0.46
N ALA A 555 1.59 -16.13 1.57
CA ALA A 555 0.73 -17.23 2.00
C ALA A 555 -0.72 -16.79 2.22
N VAL A 556 -0.93 -15.63 2.85
CA VAL A 556 -2.26 -15.04 3.05
C VAL A 556 -2.93 -14.73 1.71
N ALA A 557 -2.23 -14.04 0.80
CA ALA A 557 -2.79 -13.60 -0.48
C ALA A 557 -3.12 -14.75 -1.43
N THR A 558 -2.40 -15.87 -1.32
CA THR A 558 -2.60 -17.08 -2.15
C THR A 558 -3.44 -18.14 -1.46
N GLN A 559 -3.83 -17.94 -0.19
CA GLN A 559 -4.40 -18.99 0.66
C GLN A 559 -3.54 -20.27 0.68
N LEU A 560 -2.24 -20.11 0.97
CA LEU A 560 -1.21 -21.15 0.88
C LEU A 560 -1.16 -21.80 -0.51
N ASN A 561 -1.05 -21.00 -1.59
CA ASN A 561 -1.12 -21.49 -2.98
C ASN A 561 -2.35 -22.38 -3.24
N GLY A 562 -3.51 -21.95 -2.74
CA GLY A 562 -4.78 -22.68 -2.85
C GLY A 562 -4.86 -23.98 -2.04
N THR A 563 -3.90 -24.28 -1.15
CA THR A 563 -3.99 -25.47 -0.29
C THR A 563 -4.97 -25.29 0.86
N ARG A 564 -5.12 -24.07 1.40
CA ARG A 564 -6.17 -23.75 2.40
C ARG A 564 -7.56 -23.80 1.76
N ASP A 565 -7.72 -23.20 0.58
CA ASP A 565 -8.93 -23.30 -0.23
C ASP A 565 -8.59 -23.41 -1.72
N LYS A 566 -8.85 -24.59 -2.30
CA LYS A 566 -8.57 -24.89 -3.72
C LYS A 566 -9.42 -24.05 -4.68
N ASN A 567 -10.51 -23.45 -4.19
CA ASN A 567 -11.36 -22.60 -4.99
C ASN A 567 -10.88 -21.15 -5.06
N TRP A 568 -9.95 -20.75 -4.19
CA TRP A 568 -9.50 -19.37 -4.07
C TRP A 568 -9.08 -18.75 -5.42
N PRO A 569 -8.28 -19.40 -6.27
CA PRO A 569 -7.89 -18.83 -7.56
C PRO A 569 -9.08 -18.61 -8.50
N TYR A 570 -10.06 -19.53 -8.52
CA TYR A 570 -11.30 -19.33 -9.27
C TYR A 570 -12.06 -18.11 -8.75
N CYS A 571 -12.14 -17.94 -7.43
CA CYS A 571 -12.86 -16.84 -6.82
C CYS A 571 -12.20 -15.49 -7.06
N VAL A 572 -10.88 -15.44 -7.17
CA VAL A 572 -10.14 -14.25 -7.65
C VAL A 572 -10.52 -13.93 -9.09
N GLY A 573 -10.49 -14.91 -10.01
CA GLY A 573 -10.89 -14.70 -11.40
C GLY A 573 -12.36 -14.27 -11.55
N CYS A 574 -13.26 -14.85 -10.76
CA CYS A 574 -14.66 -14.47 -10.70
C CYS A 574 -14.87 -13.05 -10.15
N ALA A 575 -14.10 -12.66 -9.13
CA ALA A 575 -14.11 -11.30 -8.60
C ALA A 575 -13.64 -10.28 -9.65
N MET A 576 -12.56 -10.59 -10.38
CA MET A 576 -12.07 -9.78 -11.51
C MET A 576 -13.16 -9.53 -12.55
N LEU A 577 -13.93 -10.56 -12.90
CA LEU A 577 -14.93 -10.49 -13.96
C LEU A 577 -16.33 -10.07 -13.49
N SER A 578 -16.57 -9.90 -12.18
CA SER A 578 -17.92 -9.68 -11.61
C SER A 578 -18.67 -8.54 -12.30
N ARG A 579 -18.10 -7.33 -12.31
CA ARG A 579 -18.72 -6.16 -12.96
C ARG A 579 -18.71 -6.24 -14.49
N SER A 580 -17.78 -7.01 -15.06
CA SER A 580 -17.77 -7.28 -16.49
C SER A 580 -18.98 -8.12 -16.92
N PHE A 581 -19.34 -9.13 -16.13
CA PHE A 581 -20.55 -9.93 -16.37
C PHE A 581 -21.80 -9.05 -16.35
N ASP A 582 -21.89 -8.13 -15.38
CA ASP A 582 -23.00 -7.16 -15.31
C ASP A 582 -23.05 -6.26 -16.56
N ARG A 583 -21.93 -5.65 -16.95
CA ARG A 583 -21.86 -4.76 -18.14
C ARG A 583 -22.22 -5.46 -19.44
N THR A 584 -21.79 -6.71 -19.59
CA THR A 584 -22.01 -7.51 -20.80
C THR A 584 -23.33 -8.27 -20.78
N ASN A 585 -24.09 -8.20 -19.67
CA ASN A 585 -25.27 -9.01 -19.42
C ASN A 585 -25.01 -10.51 -19.61
N THR A 586 -23.82 -10.97 -19.21
CA THR A 586 -23.39 -12.36 -19.28
C THR A 586 -23.86 -13.10 -18.05
N THR A 587 -24.43 -14.30 -18.23
CA THR A 587 -24.79 -15.16 -17.11
C THR A 587 -23.54 -15.52 -16.31
N VAL A 588 -23.54 -15.21 -15.02
CA VAL A 588 -22.45 -15.52 -14.10
C VAL A 588 -22.24 -17.04 -14.06
N PRO A 589 -21.02 -17.56 -14.34
CA PRO A 589 -20.76 -19.00 -14.30
C PRO A 589 -21.09 -19.62 -12.94
N ASP A 590 -21.51 -20.88 -12.92
CA ASP A 590 -21.90 -21.57 -11.68
C ASP A 590 -20.77 -21.59 -10.66
N LYS A 591 -19.51 -21.75 -11.11
CA LYS A 591 -18.36 -21.66 -10.21
C LYS A 591 -18.22 -20.28 -9.56
N CYS A 592 -18.51 -19.22 -10.32
CA CYS A 592 -18.49 -17.87 -9.77
C CYS A 592 -19.63 -17.63 -8.79
N GLN A 593 -20.81 -18.20 -9.03
CA GLN A 593 -21.92 -18.17 -8.07
C GLN A 593 -21.55 -18.89 -6.75
N GLU A 594 -20.86 -20.03 -6.83
CA GLU A 594 -20.31 -20.73 -5.65
C GLU A 594 -19.32 -19.84 -4.89
N CYS A 595 -18.38 -19.22 -5.61
CA CYS A 595 -17.43 -18.26 -5.01
C CYS A 595 -18.14 -17.12 -4.30
N PHE A 596 -19.14 -16.51 -4.93
CA PHE A 596 -19.90 -15.43 -4.29
C PHE A 596 -20.74 -15.93 -3.10
N THR A 597 -21.22 -17.17 -3.12
CA THR A 597 -21.90 -17.75 -1.96
C THR A 597 -20.95 -17.93 -0.77
N ASN A 598 -19.70 -18.30 -1.02
CA ASN A 598 -18.74 -18.64 0.03
C ASN A 598 -18.00 -17.42 0.59
N TYR A 599 -17.68 -16.44 -0.26
CA TYR A 599 -16.84 -15.30 0.10
C TYR A 599 -17.63 -14.03 0.40
N CYS A 600 -18.84 -13.86 -0.15
CA CYS A 600 -19.59 -12.63 0.05
C CYS A 600 -20.24 -12.62 1.42
N TRP A 601 -20.06 -11.52 2.14
CA TRP A 601 -20.93 -11.25 3.27
C TRP A 601 -22.37 -11.10 2.80
N ASN A 602 -23.26 -11.90 3.39
CA ASN A 602 -24.65 -12.05 2.94
C ASN A 602 -25.65 -11.18 3.72
N GLY A 603 -25.17 -10.27 4.58
CA GLY A 603 -26.01 -9.45 5.44
C GLY A 603 -26.32 -10.04 6.82
N THR A 604 -25.78 -11.22 7.17
CA THR A 604 -25.91 -11.79 8.52
C THR A 604 -25.25 -10.88 9.55
N ILE A 605 -25.89 -10.68 10.70
CA ILE A 605 -25.42 -9.85 11.80
C ILE A 605 -25.31 -10.71 13.06
N ASP A 606 -24.19 -10.59 13.77
CA ASP A 606 -23.94 -11.13 15.10
C ASP A 606 -23.16 -10.09 15.92
N ASP A 607 -23.89 -9.24 16.64
CA ASP A 607 -23.29 -8.15 17.42
C ASP A 607 -22.90 -8.55 18.86
N SER A 608 -22.88 -9.85 19.17
CA SER A 608 -22.37 -10.32 20.47
C SER A 608 -20.89 -9.95 20.66
N ASP A 609 -20.44 -9.81 21.91
CA ASP A 609 -19.03 -9.50 22.21
C ASP A 609 -18.14 -10.69 21.77
N PRO A 610 -17.24 -10.50 20.78
CA PRO A 610 -16.38 -11.57 20.30
C PRO A 610 -15.31 -12.01 21.32
N GLY A 611 -15.10 -11.23 22.39
CA GLY A 611 -14.02 -11.45 23.34
C GLY A 611 -12.65 -11.13 22.75
N VAL A 612 -11.62 -11.78 23.28
CA VAL A 612 -10.23 -11.58 22.85
C VAL A 612 -9.98 -12.29 21.53
N TYR A 613 -9.44 -11.56 20.55
CA TYR A 613 -9.07 -12.12 19.24
C TYR A 613 -7.59 -12.48 19.21
N ASP A 614 -7.30 -13.77 19.37
CA ASP A 614 -5.96 -14.36 19.29
C ASP A 614 -5.97 -15.53 18.29
N PRO A 615 -5.65 -15.28 17.01
CA PRO A 615 -5.75 -16.28 15.96
C PRO A 615 -4.64 -17.36 16.03
N GLU A 616 -4.99 -18.60 15.70
CA GLU A 616 -4.04 -19.70 15.57
C GLU A 616 -3.40 -19.76 14.17
N PHE A 617 -2.21 -20.37 14.10
CA PHE A 617 -1.53 -20.63 12.83
C PHE A 617 -2.29 -21.61 11.95
N ILE A 618 -2.31 -21.35 10.64
CA ILE A 618 -2.98 -22.23 9.66
C ILE A 618 -2.03 -23.30 9.11
N GLY A 619 -0.80 -22.93 8.80
CA GLY A 619 0.22 -23.78 8.19
C GLY A 619 1.38 -24.08 9.13
N ASP A 620 2.44 -24.64 8.56
CA ASP A 620 3.68 -24.91 9.28
C ASP A 620 4.39 -23.60 9.63
N VAL A 621 4.74 -23.44 10.91
CA VAL A 621 5.32 -22.21 11.43
C VAL A 621 6.79 -22.11 11.06
N ILE A 622 7.18 -20.99 10.47
CA ILE A 622 8.58 -20.62 10.23
C ILE A 622 9.22 -20.34 11.58
N ALA A 623 10.08 -21.25 12.03
CA ALA A 623 10.90 -21.06 13.22
C ALA A 623 12.18 -20.30 12.84
N LEU A 624 12.27 -19.04 13.24
CA LEU A 624 13.52 -18.29 13.12
C LEU A 624 14.52 -18.81 14.19
N GLU A 625 15.68 -19.31 13.76
CA GLU A 625 16.77 -19.64 14.70
C GLU A 625 17.20 -18.35 15.39
N SER A 626 16.84 -18.20 16.67
CA SER A 626 17.13 -16.98 17.40
C SER A 626 18.64 -16.81 17.60
N SER A 627 19.22 -15.72 17.09
CA SER A 627 20.22 -15.02 17.88
C SER A 627 19.50 -14.37 19.07
N ALA A 628 19.35 -15.18 20.13
CA ALA A 628 18.86 -14.87 21.47
C ALA A 628 17.36 -14.48 21.62
N THR A 629 16.57 -15.48 22.01
CA THR A 629 15.54 -15.42 23.07
C THR A 629 15.27 -14.04 23.70
N LYS A 630 14.37 -13.24 23.11
CA LYS A 630 13.71 -12.09 23.77
C LYS A 630 12.28 -11.86 23.24
N MET A 631 11.46 -12.91 23.10
CA MET A 631 9.99 -12.71 23.00
C MET A 631 9.17 -13.99 23.28
N ALA A 632 9.67 -14.83 24.19
CA ALA A 632 8.91 -15.96 24.71
C ALA A 632 8.95 -15.97 26.25
N SER A 633 8.67 -14.82 26.88
CA SER A 633 8.31 -14.72 28.31
C SER A 633 8.04 -13.26 28.70
N SER A 634 6.94 -12.67 28.26
CA SER A 634 6.41 -11.43 28.87
C SER A 634 4.88 -11.30 28.81
N ALA A 635 4.16 -12.34 28.39
CA ALA A 635 2.69 -12.40 28.49
C ALA A 635 2.18 -13.10 29.76
N PHE A 636 3.06 -13.43 30.72
CA PHE A 636 2.63 -13.87 32.05
C PHE A 636 3.05 -12.84 33.10
N VAL A 637 2.01 -12.26 33.72
CA VAL A 637 1.99 -11.35 34.89
C VAL A 637 2.05 -9.85 34.57
N ALA A 638 0.88 -9.28 34.25
CA ALA A 638 0.38 -8.04 34.88
C ALA A 638 -1.15 -7.90 34.75
N LEU A 639 -1.91 -8.93 35.13
CA LEU A 639 -3.31 -8.74 35.57
C LEU A 639 -3.27 -8.35 37.06
N ALA A 640 -3.32 -7.05 37.35
CA ALA A 640 -4.02 -6.48 38.51
C ALA A 640 -3.79 -4.96 38.62
N ALA A 641 -4.89 -4.25 38.83
CA ALA A 641 -5.01 -2.87 39.34
C ALA A 641 -5.02 -1.71 38.32
N VAL A 642 -6.15 -1.55 37.61
CA VAL A 642 -6.90 -0.28 37.62
C VAL A 642 -8.40 -0.60 37.64
N ALA A 643 -8.90 -0.99 38.81
CA ALA A 643 -10.32 -0.95 39.13
C ALA A 643 -10.45 -0.28 40.49
N GLY A 644 -10.89 0.98 40.51
CA GLY A 644 -11.26 1.69 41.73
C GLY A 644 -10.85 3.15 41.75
N PHE A 645 -11.83 4.00 42.05
CA PHE A 645 -11.82 5.47 42.17
C PHE A 645 -11.91 6.19 40.82
N ILE A 646 -12.97 6.95 40.51
CA ILE A 646 -13.62 7.96 41.34
C ILE A 646 -15.14 7.98 41.09
N LEU A 647 -15.90 7.61 42.14
CA LEU A 647 -17.19 8.21 42.48
C LEU A 647 -16.89 9.04 43.75
N THR A 648 -17.02 10.37 43.68
CA THR A 648 -17.67 11.26 44.66
C THR A 648 -17.20 12.72 44.54
N VAL A 649 -18.22 13.58 44.50
CA VAL A 649 -18.28 15.06 44.55
C VAL A 649 -18.04 15.79 43.22
#